data_AF-A0A430L8U9-F1
#
_entry.id   AF-A0A430L8U9-F1
#
_cell.length_a   1.000
_cell.length_b   1.000
_cell.length_c   1.000
_cell.angle_alpha   90.00
_cell.angle_beta   90.00
_cell.angle_gamma   90.00
#
_symmetry.space_group_name_H-M   'P 1'
#
loop_
_entity.id
_entity.type
_entity.pdbx_description
1 polymer ?
#
loop_
_entity_poly.entity_id
_entity_poly.type
_entity_poly.pdbx_seq_one_letter_code
_entity_poly.pdbx_strand_id
1 'polypeptide(L)'
;MFLINVENALEQLTLEEKVKLLAGQDTWGTWSNDRVGIPRITTSDGPHGVRGTSFFNGPPGMLLPSATAMGATFDPELIHAAGELLAAEAKEKKCHVLLAPTVCIQRSPLLGRGFEAFAEDPWLSGTIASAYINGVQSHGVACSIKHFAAHDQSTMSIEDDVRASERTLREMHLLPFQLAVKNASPWAFMMAYNKINGVHATENSWLMNQVLRQDWGWDGLVMSDWFGTYSTSESLNAGMDLEMPGPSRWRGDLLSWAIMSDKVKKPTIDASVRNLLKLINKVQPWKDDTPKEVGDTQRKRDLCRKVASEAIVLLKNERNILPLDSQKKQTYGLIGPAIGNPAISGGGSADLTPHYVSRPLETIIDVVGSENIRTAIGCQAHLFTPQLSKDVSVPNSTKPGYLVSWYKEDPMLNPATEPVASVTTVQAQMYFADNLPEAVPKTYWLQAKTIYTAPKSCTIELGLCVLGKGKLFVDGQEKIDLYTSQPEKTLQTPMFDQASMEVTTEIEVQQGKQYEILIYLKNEAAVAGVGALNCGGLRIGCCEKIEPATALEEAVKLASEVDVPIVIAGLNSDFESEALDRKSLDLPPAVDELIAAVIVVTQSGCPILMPWLDETPTLVHAWFGGQETGNAIADVLFGKTNPSGRLSLTFPKRLEDTPAFLTFGKGEREIHYGEGVFVGYRYYEKLRSPPLFYFGFGLSFSQFEYSNLQVQEKVNLFETDTFDVSVDVTNTSNHGGQEVVQLYVADKTSTVPRPLKELKAFKKVWIDAGKSQKVTMPLDKYALSFWSEVECKWLAEAGVFEVIIARSSDPRDEVLRAKVELVKNFTWNGV
;
A
#
# COMPACT_ATOMS: atom_id res chain seq x y z
N MET A 1 -29.80 4.37 19.20
CA MET A 1 -30.54 3.62 18.14
C MET A 1 -30.45 2.14 18.49
N PHE A 2 -31.53 1.35 18.42
CA PHE A 2 -31.47 -0.07 18.76
C PHE A 2 -30.80 -0.86 17.63
N LEU A 3 -29.99 -1.88 17.98
CA LEU A 3 -29.43 -2.81 17.01
C LEU A 3 -30.57 -3.50 16.21
N ILE A 4 -30.30 -3.81 14.95
CA ILE A 4 -31.26 -4.48 14.07
C ILE A 4 -31.46 -5.90 14.58
N ASN A 5 -32.70 -6.29 14.86
CA ASN A 5 -33.04 -7.70 15.04
C ASN A 5 -33.00 -8.37 13.65
N VAL A 6 -31.91 -9.09 13.39
CA VAL A 6 -31.59 -9.62 12.05
C VAL A 6 -32.67 -10.55 11.52
N GLU A 7 -33.18 -11.50 12.33
CA GLU A 7 -34.24 -12.43 11.88
C GLU A 7 -35.53 -11.70 11.55
N ASN A 8 -35.96 -10.81 12.44
CA ASN A 8 -37.17 -10.03 12.25
C ASN A 8 -37.08 -9.12 11.01
N ALA A 9 -35.91 -8.51 10.76
CA ALA A 9 -35.70 -7.72 9.55
C ALA A 9 -35.79 -8.58 8.28
N LEU A 10 -35.21 -9.78 8.28
CA LEU A 10 -35.28 -10.72 7.15
C LEU A 10 -36.70 -11.20 6.85
N GLU A 11 -37.52 -11.44 7.87
CA GLU A 11 -38.93 -11.81 7.69
C GLU A 11 -39.76 -10.66 7.09
N GLN A 12 -39.44 -9.42 7.46
CA GLN A 12 -40.18 -8.24 7.00
C GLN A 12 -39.76 -7.75 5.61
N LEU A 13 -38.53 -8.03 5.19
CA LEU A 13 -38.00 -7.62 3.88
C LEU A 13 -38.64 -8.41 2.74
N THR A 14 -39.14 -7.71 1.73
CA THR A 14 -39.55 -8.30 0.46
C THR A 14 -38.33 -8.82 -0.32
N LEU A 15 -38.57 -9.68 -1.30
CA LEU A 15 -37.48 -10.20 -2.14
C LEU A 15 -36.73 -9.09 -2.88
N GLU A 16 -37.45 -8.09 -3.40
CA GLU A 16 -36.84 -6.96 -4.12
C GLU A 16 -35.95 -6.12 -3.19
N GLU A 17 -36.39 -5.86 -1.96
CA GLU A 17 -35.57 -5.14 -0.97
C GLU A 17 -34.33 -5.95 -0.60
N LYS A 18 -34.44 -7.27 -0.44
CA LYS A 18 -33.28 -8.15 -0.20
C LYS A 18 -32.29 -8.08 -1.36
N VAL A 19 -32.76 -8.20 -2.60
CA VAL A 19 -31.91 -8.11 -3.80
C VAL A 19 -31.16 -6.79 -3.86
N LYS A 20 -31.82 -5.65 -3.61
CA LYS A 20 -31.17 -4.32 -3.58
C LYS A 20 -30.08 -4.25 -2.52
N LEU A 21 -30.31 -4.80 -1.32
CA LEU A 21 -29.32 -4.78 -0.23
C LEU A 21 -28.03 -5.56 -0.56
N LEU A 22 -28.06 -6.49 -1.52
CA LEU A 22 -26.89 -7.28 -1.91
C LEU A 22 -25.98 -6.61 -2.95
N ALA A 23 -26.17 -5.31 -3.21
CA ALA A 23 -25.26 -4.52 -4.01
C ALA A 23 -25.07 -3.11 -3.45
N GLY A 24 -24.01 -2.43 -3.87
CA GLY A 24 -23.84 -1.00 -3.62
C GLY A 24 -25.00 -0.19 -4.19
N GLN A 25 -25.37 0.88 -3.49
CA GLN A 25 -26.28 1.91 -4.00
C GLN A 25 -25.54 2.84 -4.97
N ASP A 26 -24.30 3.16 -4.65
CA ASP A 26 -23.37 3.98 -5.41
C ASP A 26 -21.94 3.44 -5.27
N THR A 27 -20.95 4.24 -5.63
CA THR A 27 -19.54 3.87 -5.54
C THR A 27 -19.14 3.40 -4.16
N TRP A 28 -19.67 3.98 -3.08
CA TRP A 28 -19.07 3.87 -1.74
C TRP A 28 -19.97 3.28 -0.68
N GLY A 29 -21.29 3.20 -0.87
CA GLY A 29 -22.15 2.73 0.22
C GLY A 29 -23.32 1.87 -0.19
N THR A 30 -23.86 1.20 0.82
CA THR A 30 -24.96 0.25 0.69
C THR A 30 -26.31 0.95 0.60
N TRP A 31 -27.32 0.22 0.16
CA TRP A 31 -28.71 0.67 0.28
C TRP A 31 -29.12 0.79 1.76
N SER A 32 -29.96 1.77 2.07
CA SER A 32 -30.76 1.81 3.29
C SER A 32 -32.16 1.23 3.06
N ASN A 33 -32.86 0.89 4.14
CA ASN A 33 -34.28 0.58 4.15
C ASN A 33 -34.92 1.10 5.45
N ASP A 34 -35.55 2.27 5.37
CA ASP A 34 -36.13 2.94 6.54
C ASP A 34 -37.31 2.17 7.15
N ARG A 35 -38.06 1.42 6.33
CA ARG A 35 -39.24 0.66 6.77
C ARG A 35 -38.88 -0.40 7.82
N VAL A 36 -37.73 -1.04 7.66
CA VAL A 36 -37.21 -2.06 8.60
C VAL A 36 -36.00 -1.56 9.41
N GLY A 37 -35.72 -0.26 9.37
CA GLY A 37 -34.66 0.37 10.16
C GLY A 37 -33.23 -0.01 9.76
N ILE A 38 -33.00 -0.38 8.51
CA ILE A 38 -31.66 -0.68 7.98
C ILE A 38 -31.02 0.64 7.50
N PRO A 39 -29.95 1.12 8.14
CA PRO A 39 -29.25 2.30 7.70
C PRO A 39 -28.27 1.99 6.56
N ARG A 40 -27.92 3.02 5.82
CA ARG A 40 -26.79 3.00 4.89
C ARG A 40 -25.47 2.96 5.67
N ILE A 41 -24.54 2.11 5.23
CA ILE A 41 -23.14 2.16 5.65
C ILE A 41 -22.26 2.56 4.48
N THR A 42 -21.14 3.19 4.78
CA THR A 42 -20.21 3.78 3.81
C THR A 42 -18.85 3.11 3.95
N THR A 43 -18.26 2.78 2.81
CA THR A 43 -16.91 2.24 2.67
C THR A 43 -15.95 3.34 2.23
N SER A 44 -14.66 3.16 2.50
CA SER A 44 -13.60 4.02 1.99
C SER A 44 -12.28 3.27 1.92
N ASP A 45 -11.49 3.55 0.89
CA ASP A 45 -10.08 3.16 0.88
C ASP A 45 -9.27 4.00 1.89
N GLY A 46 -8.16 3.50 2.41
CA GLY A 46 -7.55 2.21 2.16
C GLY A 46 -6.50 1.88 3.24
N PRO A 47 -5.40 1.20 2.88
CA PRO A 47 -4.54 0.54 3.86
C PRO A 47 -3.52 1.44 4.59
N HIS A 48 -3.25 2.66 4.13
CA HIS A 48 -2.33 3.60 4.80
C HIS A 48 -2.88 5.03 4.89
N GLY A 49 -4.21 5.16 4.90
CA GLY A 49 -4.89 6.44 5.01
C GLY A 49 -6.36 6.32 4.64
N VAL A 50 -7.22 7.17 5.19
CA VAL A 50 -8.65 7.17 4.84
C VAL A 50 -8.95 8.29 3.85
N ARG A 51 -9.18 7.94 2.58
CA ARG A 51 -9.46 8.91 1.51
C ARG A 51 -10.83 9.58 1.67
N GLY A 52 -11.81 8.84 2.19
CA GLY A 52 -13.23 9.21 2.15
C GLY A 52 -13.92 8.69 0.89
N THR A 53 -14.99 9.37 0.48
CA THR A 53 -15.89 8.95 -0.61
C THR A 53 -15.64 9.71 -1.92
N SER A 54 -14.43 10.23 -2.11
CA SER A 54 -14.11 11.08 -3.26
C SER A 54 -12.64 10.99 -3.65
N PHE A 55 -12.37 10.76 -4.94
CA PHE A 55 -11.06 10.99 -5.55
C PHE A 55 -10.86 12.49 -5.83
N PHE A 56 -11.85 13.11 -6.48
CA PHE A 56 -11.77 14.52 -6.84
C PHE A 56 -12.24 15.40 -5.68
N ASN A 57 -11.37 16.33 -5.27
CA ASN A 57 -11.69 17.36 -4.29
C ASN A 57 -12.28 16.81 -2.97
N GLY A 58 -11.84 15.62 -2.56
CA GLY A 58 -12.17 15.02 -1.27
C GLY A 58 -11.46 15.74 -0.12
N PRO A 59 -11.95 15.56 1.13
CA PRO A 59 -11.24 16.10 2.29
C PRO A 59 -9.85 15.46 2.43
N PRO A 60 -8.83 16.21 2.85
CA PRO A 60 -7.52 15.63 3.11
C PRO A 60 -7.56 14.61 4.24
N GLY A 61 -6.54 13.78 4.34
CA GLY A 61 -6.40 12.80 5.42
C GLY A 61 -4.98 12.63 5.92
N MET A 62 -4.86 11.89 7.02
CA MET A 62 -3.55 11.41 7.47
C MET A 62 -3.03 10.33 6.52
N LEU A 63 -1.86 10.57 5.93
CA LEU A 63 -1.16 9.62 5.07
C LEU A 63 0.01 8.99 5.84
N LEU A 64 -0.18 7.73 6.23
CA LEU A 64 0.83 6.88 6.85
C LEU A 64 1.83 6.38 5.78
N PRO A 65 2.99 5.85 6.21
CA PRO A 65 3.90 5.15 5.30
C PRO A 65 3.22 3.97 4.57
N SER A 66 3.81 3.55 3.45
CA SER A 66 3.37 2.37 2.70
C SER A 66 3.29 1.13 3.59
N ALA A 67 2.52 0.12 3.18
CA ALA A 67 2.37 -1.08 3.98
C ALA A 67 3.70 -1.83 4.12
N THR A 68 4.55 -1.84 3.09
CA THR A 68 5.91 -2.40 3.19
C THR A 68 6.76 -1.70 4.26
N ALA A 69 6.64 -0.37 4.38
CA ALA A 69 7.27 0.42 5.44
C ALA A 69 6.68 0.09 6.82
N MET A 70 5.35 0.00 6.94
CA MET A 70 4.70 -0.43 8.18
C MET A 70 5.11 -1.85 8.59
N GLY A 71 5.23 -2.78 7.63
CA GLY A 71 5.76 -4.12 7.85
C GLY A 71 7.23 -4.08 8.32
N ALA A 72 8.02 -3.16 7.79
CA ALA A 72 9.42 -2.98 8.16
C ALA A 72 9.62 -2.48 9.60
N THR A 73 8.56 -2.01 10.27
CA THR A 73 8.64 -1.67 11.70
C THR A 73 8.83 -2.90 12.59
N PHE A 74 8.33 -4.08 12.15
CA PHE A 74 8.20 -5.29 12.98
C PHE A 74 7.57 -5.01 14.36
N ASP A 75 6.64 -4.05 14.41
CA ASP A 75 6.05 -3.56 15.66
C ASP A 75 4.51 -3.63 15.62
N PRO A 76 3.91 -4.74 16.10
CA PRO A 76 2.47 -4.88 16.15
C PRO A 76 1.81 -3.85 17.09
N GLU A 77 2.51 -3.34 18.11
CA GLU A 77 1.95 -2.36 19.04
C GLU A 77 1.84 -0.98 18.35
N LEU A 78 2.88 -0.59 17.61
CA LEU A 78 2.86 0.64 16.82
C LEU A 78 1.81 0.60 15.70
N ILE A 79 1.66 -0.55 15.03
CA ILE A 79 0.66 -0.70 13.96
C ILE A 79 -0.77 -0.78 14.51
N HIS A 80 -0.97 -1.30 15.73
CA HIS A 80 -2.26 -1.16 16.42
C HIS A 80 -2.61 0.32 16.62
N ALA A 81 -1.68 1.14 17.10
CA ALA A 81 -1.90 2.58 17.25
C ALA A 81 -2.19 3.28 15.91
N ALA A 82 -1.53 2.87 14.82
CA ALA A 82 -1.83 3.35 13.48
C ALA A 82 -3.28 2.98 13.06
N GLY A 83 -3.73 1.77 13.37
CA GLY A 83 -5.12 1.34 13.17
C GLY A 83 -6.13 2.20 13.96
N GLU A 84 -5.82 2.55 15.21
CA GLU A 84 -6.69 3.45 16.01
C GLU A 84 -6.80 4.84 15.39
N LEU A 85 -5.69 5.38 14.87
CA LEU A 85 -5.68 6.65 14.12
C LEU A 85 -6.57 6.56 12.87
N LEU A 86 -6.47 5.47 12.11
CA LEU A 86 -7.27 5.28 10.90
C LEU A 86 -8.75 5.09 11.22
N ALA A 87 -9.11 4.45 12.33
CA ALA A 87 -10.48 4.44 12.79
C ALA A 87 -10.97 5.86 13.11
N ALA A 88 -10.18 6.69 13.80
CA ALA A 88 -10.55 8.07 14.08
C ALA A 88 -10.79 8.88 12.78
N GLU A 89 -9.92 8.72 11.78
CA GLU A 89 -10.06 9.33 10.45
C GLU A 89 -11.31 8.83 9.70
N ALA A 90 -11.57 7.52 9.74
CA ALA A 90 -12.77 6.92 9.16
C ALA A 90 -14.02 7.52 9.77
N LYS A 91 -14.00 7.71 11.09
CA LYS A 91 -15.12 8.30 11.79
C LYS A 91 -15.35 9.75 11.38
N GLU A 92 -14.30 10.56 11.39
CA GLU A 92 -14.37 11.94 10.91
C GLU A 92 -15.00 12.05 9.51
N LYS A 93 -14.65 11.11 8.63
CA LYS A 93 -15.14 11.04 7.25
C LYS A 93 -16.46 10.28 7.07
N LYS A 94 -17.18 9.95 8.14
CA LYS A 94 -18.48 9.24 8.07
C LYS A 94 -18.39 7.84 7.40
N CYS A 95 -17.21 7.22 7.46
CA CYS A 95 -16.91 5.92 6.88
C CYS A 95 -16.99 4.81 7.94
N HIS A 96 -17.70 3.73 7.61
CA HIS A 96 -18.01 2.63 8.52
C HIS A 96 -17.12 1.40 8.26
N VAL A 97 -16.60 1.27 7.03
CA VAL A 97 -15.77 0.14 6.61
C VAL A 97 -14.54 0.70 5.89
N LEU A 98 -13.35 0.36 6.40
CA LEU A 98 -12.10 0.58 5.69
C LEU A 98 -11.79 -0.63 4.79
N LEU A 99 -11.50 -0.35 3.53
CA LEU A 99 -11.12 -1.35 2.52
C LEU A 99 -9.64 -1.71 2.69
N ALA A 100 -9.33 -2.35 3.83
CA ALA A 100 -7.99 -2.52 4.37
C ALA A 100 -7.95 -3.60 5.47
N PRO A 101 -6.76 -4.09 5.83
CA PRO A 101 -5.48 -3.87 5.14
C PRO A 101 -5.34 -4.78 3.91
N THR A 102 -4.37 -4.44 3.04
CA THR A 102 -3.97 -5.30 1.93
C THR A 102 -2.85 -6.25 2.41
N VAL A 103 -3.02 -7.56 2.23
CA VAL A 103 -2.12 -8.60 2.79
C VAL A 103 -1.61 -9.62 1.76
N CYS A 104 -1.72 -9.27 0.47
CA CYS A 104 -1.13 -10.03 -0.64
C CYS A 104 0.37 -10.28 -0.43
N ILE A 105 0.94 -11.27 -1.12
CA ILE A 105 2.34 -11.65 -0.97
C ILE A 105 3.14 -11.16 -2.16
N GLN A 106 4.22 -10.41 -1.91
CA GLN A 106 5.16 -9.98 -2.93
C GLN A 106 6.04 -11.14 -3.42
N ARG A 107 5.44 -12.12 -4.10
CA ARG A 107 6.16 -13.24 -4.74
C ARG A 107 7.19 -12.76 -5.77
N SER A 108 6.96 -11.59 -6.34
CA SER A 108 7.89 -10.85 -7.19
C SER A 108 8.02 -9.43 -6.65
N PRO A 109 9.24 -8.86 -6.67
CA PRO A 109 9.42 -7.45 -6.38
C PRO A 109 8.80 -6.53 -7.45
N LEU A 110 8.44 -7.04 -8.63
CA LEU A 110 7.84 -6.24 -9.71
C LEU A 110 6.35 -5.89 -9.47
N LEU A 111 5.72 -6.46 -8.43
CA LEU A 111 4.31 -6.23 -8.13
C LEU A 111 3.99 -4.74 -7.96
N GLY A 112 3.09 -4.23 -8.80
CA GLY A 112 2.62 -2.85 -8.80
C GLY A 112 2.14 -2.33 -7.46
N ARG A 113 1.24 -3.10 -6.84
CA ARG A 113 0.70 -2.89 -5.50
C ARG A 113 1.56 -3.52 -4.41
N GLY A 114 2.82 -3.83 -4.70
CA GLY A 114 3.71 -4.45 -3.72
C GLY A 114 3.93 -3.55 -2.51
N PHE A 115 3.99 -2.24 -2.71
CA PHE A 115 4.03 -1.23 -1.64
C PHE A 115 2.81 -1.26 -0.72
N GLU A 116 1.69 -1.81 -1.20
CA GLU A 116 0.40 -1.82 -0.50
C GLU A 116 0.23 -3.03 0.42
N ALA A 117 1.10 -4.04 0.33
CA ALA A 117 1.11 -5.18 1.26
C ALA A 117 2.32 -5.18 2.21
N PHE A 118 2.20 -5.84 3.36
CA PHE A 118 3.18 -5.67 4.45
C PHE A 118 4.54 -6.34 4.22
N ALA A 119 4.59 -7.57 3.69
CA ALA A 119 5.83 -8.35 3.62
C ALA A 119 5.71 -9.60 2.73
N GLU A 120 6.87 -10.08 2.25
CA GLU A 120 6.98 -11.37 1.52
C GLU A 120 6.77 -12.58 2.44
N ASP A 121 6.91 -12.39 3.75
CA ASP A 121 6.71 -13.41 4.75
C ASP A 121 5.26 -13.40 5.28
N PRO A 122 4.52 -14.51 5.16
CA PRO A 122 3.12 -14.57 5.55
C PRO A 122 2.90 -14.46 7.06
N TRP A 123 3.89 -14.83 7.88
CA TRP A 123 3.80 -14.69 9.33
C TRP A 123 3.91 -13.22 9.73
N LEU A 124 4.90 -12.50 9.19
CA LEU A 124 5.01 -11.05 9.40
C LEU A 124 3.77 -10.33 8.88
N SER A 125 3.36 -10.60 7.63
CA SER A 125 2.20 -9.95 7.01
C SER A 125 0.92 -10.18 7.82
N GLY A 126 0.63 -11.43 8.21
CA GLY A 126 -0.54 -11.76 9.03
C GLY A 126 -0.52 -11.17 10.43
N THR A 127 0.65 -11.11 11.08
CA THR A 127 0.79 -10.53 12.43
C THR A 127 0.55 -9.03 12.42
N ILE A 128 1.17 -8.32 11.47
CA ILE A 128 1.00 -6.86 11.32
C ILE A 128 -0.43 -6.52 10.89
N ALA A 129 -1.02 -7.28 9.97
CA ALA A 129 -2.43 -7.12 9.60
C ALA A 129 -3.37 -7.33 10.79
N SER A 130 -3.11 -8.31 11.65
CA SER A 130 -3.92 -8.56 12.84
C SER A 130 -3.91 -7.36 13.80
N ALA A 131 -2.74 -6.77 14.03
CA ALA A 131 -2.61 -5.56 14.84
C ALA A 131 -3.36 -4.37 14.24
N TYR A 132 -3.19 -4.14 12.93
CA TYR A 132 -3.91 -3.10 12.19
C TYR A 132 -5.43 -3.25 12.36
N ILE A 133 -5.96 -4.46 12.10
CA ILE A 133 -7.39 -4.76 12.16
C ILE A 133 -7.92 -4.57 13.59
N ASN A 134 -7.19 -5.03 14.61
CA ASN A 134 -7.56 -4.82 16.00
C ASN A 134 -7.62 -3.34 16.37
N GLY A 135 -6.65 -2.54 15.94
CA GLY A 135 -6.64 -1.09 16.16
C GLY A 135 -7.82 -0.38 15.49
N VAL A 136 -8.19 -0.77 14.27
CA VAL A 136 -9.35 -0.18 13.58
C VAL A 136 -10.68 -0.61 14.22
N GLN A 137 -10.84 -1.92 14.46
CA GLN A 137 -12.09 -2.50 14.95
C GLN A 137 -12.37 -2.22 16.43
N SER A 138 -11.34 -1.93 17.24
CA SER A 138 -11.50 -1.52 18.65
C SER A 138 -12.35 -0.24 18.80
N HIS A 139 -12.44 0.54 17.72
CA HIS A 139 -13.20 1.76 17.65
C HIS A 139 -14.50 1.62 16.84
N GLY A 140 -14.97 0.41 16.52
CA GLY A 140 -16.27 0.22 15.86
C GLY A 140 -16.28 0.56 14.36
N VAL A 141 -15.12 0.63 13.72
CA VAL A 141 -14.97 0.72 12.26
C VAL A 141 -14.58 -0.66 11.75
N ALA A 142 -15.21 -1.14 10.69
CA ALA A 142 -14.90 -2.46 10.13
C ALA A 142 -13.63 -2.42 9.26
N CYS A 143 -12.87 -3.50 9.27
CA CYS A 143 -11.89 -3.80 8.22
C CYS A 143 -12.49 -4.77 7.20
N SER A 144 -12.27 -4.49 5.92
CA SER A 144 -12.44 -5.44 4.81
C SER A 144 -11.05 -5.86 4.32
N ILE A 145 -10.51 -6.94 4.89
CA ILE A 145 -9.15 -7.43 4.57
C ILE A 145 -9.10 -7.86 3.09
N LYS A 146 -8.03 -7.49 2.37
CA LYS A 146 -7.98 -7.63 0.91
C LYS A 146 -6.61 -8.05 0.33
N HIS A 147 -6.53 -8.56 -0.90
CA HIS A 147 -7.63 -9.08 -1.72
C HIS A 147 -7.59 -10.60 -1.64
N PHE A 148 -8.70 -11.22 -1.26
CA PHE A 148 -8.79 -12.65 -1.01
C PHE A 148 -9.08 -13.41 -2.31
N ALA A 149 -8.13 -14.11 -2.93
CA ALA A 149 -6.72 -14.31 -2.53
C ALA A 149 -5.78 -14.29 -3.76
N ALA A 150 -4.47 -14.34 -3.51
CA ALA A 150 -3.42 -14.44 -4.53
C ALA A 150 -3.49 -13.34 -5.62
N HIS A 151 -3.89 -12.12 -5.23
CA HIS A 151 -3.85 -10.94 -6.09
C HIS A 151 -2.44 -10.35 -6.09
N ASP A 152 -1.49 -11.11 -6.61
CA ASP A 152 -0.06 -10.81 -6.57
C ASP A 152 0.48 -10.36 -7.94
N GLN A 153 -0.39 -9.77 -8.78
CA GLN A 153 -0.11 -9.02 -10.01
C GLN A 153 -1.10 -7.86 -10.12
N SER A 154 -0.68 -6.72 -10.65
CA SER A 154 -1.52 -5.51 -10.77
C SER A 154 -1.99 -5.24 -12.20
N THR A 155 -1.24 -5.69 -13.20
CA THR A 155 -1.58 -5.50 -14.62
C THR A 155 -2.72 -6.42 -15.05
N MET A 156 -3.80 -5.90 -15.65
CA MET A 156 -4.91 -6.67 -16.26
C MET A 156 -5.42 -7.89 -15.46
N SER A 157 -5.70 -7.71 -14.16
CA SER A 157 -5.96 -8.79 -13.20
C SER A 157 -7.24 -9.61 -13.34
N ILE A 158 -8.21 -9.23 -14.19
CA ILE A 158 -9.50 -9.96 -14.27
C ILE A 158 -9.32 -11.33 -14.92
N GLU A 159 -8.66 -11.40 -16.07
CA GLU A 159 -8.59 -12.62 -16.89
C GLU A 159 -7.54 -13.62 -16.39
N ASP A 160 -6.60 -13.12 -15.59
CA ASP A 160 -5.50 -13.87 -15.00
C ASP A 160 -5.97 -15.10 -14.24
N ASP A 161 -5.40 -16.25 -14.57
CA ASP A 161 -5.66 -17.52 -13.90
C ASP A 161 -4.41 -18.02 -13.18
N VAL A 162 -4.40 -17.82 -11.86
CA VAL A 162 -3.33 -18.30 -10.99
C VAL A 162 -3.44 -19.81 -10.83
N ARG A 163 -2.38 -20.52 -11.25
CA ARG A 163 -2.22 -21.96 -11.06
C ARG A 163 -1.25 -22.23 -9.91
N ALA A 164 -1.81 -22.68 -8.79
CA ALA A 164 -1.05 -22.96 -7.57
C ALA A 164 -1.55 -24.23 -6.88
N SER A 165 -0.64 -24.98 -6.25
CA SER A 165 -1.01 -26.10 -5.39
C SER A 165 -1.73 -25.61 -4.13
N GLU A 166 -2.51 -26.48 -3.48
CA GLU A 166 -3.21 -26.09 -2.25
C GLU A 166 -2.19 -25.79 -1.16
N ARG A 167 -1.07 -26.52 -1.12
CA ARG A 167 0.03 -26.23 -0.18
C ARG A 167 0.56 -24.80 -0.34
N THR A 168 0.81 -24.36 -1.57
CA THR A 168 1.27 -22.98 -1.86
C THR A 168 0.23 -21.97 -1.41
N LEU A 169 -1.05 -22.19 -1.73
CA LEU A 169 -2.13 -21.31 -1.30
C LEU A 169 -2.21 -21.24 0.23
N ARG A 170 -2.21 -22.39 0.93
CA ARG A 170 -2.36 -22.48 2.40
C ARG A 170 -1.18 -21.91 3.16
N GLU A 171 0.05 -22.20 2.75
CA GLU A 171 1.26 -21.79 3.47
C GLU A 171 1.71 -20.36 3.14
N MET A 172 1.36 -19.84 1.96
CA MET A 172 1.80 -18.50 1.52
C MET A 172 0.65 -17.49 1.40
N HIS A 173 -0.29 -17.71 0.48
CA HIS A 173 -1.24 -16.65 0.07
C HIS A 173 -2.48 -16.55 0.96
N LEU A 174 -2.83 -17.61 1.69
CA LEU A 174 -3.97 -17.68 2.61
C LEU A 174 -3.54 -17.51 4.07
N LEU A 175 -2.29 -17.84 4.41
CA LEU A 175 -1.81 -17.78 5.79
C LEU A 175 -1.92 -16.39 6.43
N PRO A 176 -1.61 -15.26 5.76
CA PRO A 176 -1.82 -13.92 6.34
C PRO A 176 -3.28 -13.67 6.74
N PHE A 177 -4.22 -14.10 5.89
CA PHE A 177 -5.66 -14.01 6.16
C PHE A 177 -6.07 -14.94 7.31
N GLN A 178 -5.56 -16.17 7.35
CA GLN A 178 -5.82 -17.13 8.42
C GLN A 178 -5.36 -16.59 9.78
N LEU A 179 -4.16 -16.01 9.83
CA LEU A 179 -3.63 -15.37 11.04
C LEU A 179 -4.49 -14.17 11.45
N ALA A 180 -4.95 -13.36 10.49
CA ALA A 180 -5.88 -12.27 10.77
C ALA A 180 -7.24 -12.76 11.31
N VAL A 181 -7.80 -13.85 10.79
CA VAL A 181 -9.03 -14.45 11.35
C VAL A 181 -8.80 -14.88 12.80
N LYS A 182 -7.72 -15.61 13.05
CA LYS A 182 -7.35 -16.11 14.37
C LYS A 182 -7.17 -14.99 15.40
N ASN A 183 -6.41 -13.95 15.04
CA ASN A 183 -5.91 -12.97 16.00
C ASN A 183 -6.72 -11.66 16.02
N ALA A 184 -7.57 -11.40 15.02
CA ALA A 184 -8.29 -10.14 14.90
C ALA A 184 -9.74 -10.26 14.39
N SER A 185 -10.13 -11.41 13.83
CA SER A 185 -11.49 -11.68 13.33
C SER A 185 -12.04 -10.50 12.49
N PRO A 186 -11.48 -10.21 11.30
CA PRO A 186 -11.93 -9.11 10.45
C PRO A 186 -13.42 -9.25 10.14
N TRP A 187 -14.15 -8.15 10.15
CA TRP A 187 -15.61 -8.18 9.98
C TRP A 187 -16.05 -8.34 8.53
N ALA A 188 -15.15 -8.05 7.58
CA ALA A 188 -15.37 -8.29 6.17
C ALA A 188 -14.11 -8.78 5.44
N PHE A 189 -14.32 -9.41 4.29
CA PHE A 189 -13.30 -9.78 3.31
C PHE A 189 -13.66 -9.16 1.96
N MET A 190 -12.67 -8.63 1.26
CA MET A 190 -12.79 -8.25 -0.14
C MET A 190 -12.11 -9.30 -1.02
N MET A 191 -12.86 -9.84 -1.97
CA MET A 191 -12.37 -10.86 -2.90
C MET A 191 -11.49 -10.26 -4.00
N ALA A 192 -10.51 -11.02 -4.48
CA ALA A 192 -9.63 -10.63 -5.59
C ALA A 192 -10.35 -10.62 -6.96
N TYR A 193 -9.73 -9.95 -7.94
CA TYR A 193 -10.21 -9.91 -9.33
C TYR A 193 -9.95 -11.22 -10.09
N ASN A 194 -8.77 -11.80 -9.89
CA ASN A 194 -8.27 -12.91 -10.69
C ASN A 194 -9.00 -14.24 -10.43
N LYS A 195 -8.71 -15.20 -11.30
CA LYS A 195 -9.04 -16.62 -11.09
C LYS A 195 -7.95 -17.31 -10.29
N ILE A 196 -8.36 -18.32 -9.56
CA ILE A 196 -7.47 -19.28 -8.90
C ILE A 196 -7.91 -20.66 -9.35
N ASN A 197 -7.00 -21.38 -9.98
CA ASN A 197 -7.21 -22.73 -10.50
C ASN A 197 -8.46 -22.84 -11.40
N GLY A 198 -8.69 -21.85 -12.26
CA GLY A 198 -9.73 -21.85 -13.30
C GLY A 198 -11.05 -21.19 -12.92
N VAL A 199 -11.22 -20.74 -11.68
CA VAL A 199 -12.46 -20.13 -11.18
C VAL A 199 -12.16 -18.76 -10.60
N HIS A 200 -12.96 -17.74 -10.94
CA HIS A 200 -12.81 -16.40 -10.37
C HIS A 200 -12.91 -16.46 -8.85
N ALA A 201 -12.10 -15.67 -8.14
CA ALA A 201 -12.11 -15.67 -6.68
C ALA A 201 -13.53 -15.43 -6.12
N THR A 202 -14.30 -14.52 -6.74
CA THR A 202 -15.70 -14.22 -6.39
C THR A 202 -16.72 -15.33 -6.71
N GLU A 203 -16.31 -16.40 -7.37
CA GLU A 203 -17.12 -17.58 -7.72
C GLU A 203 -16.57 -18.87 -7.10
N ASN A 204 -15.48 -18.77 -6.34
CA ASN A 204 -14.74 -19.91 -5.85
C ASN A 204 -15.31 -20.39 -4.50
N SER A 205 -16.19 -21.38 -4.55
CA SER A 205 -16.79 -22.00 -3.35
C SER A 205 -15.76 -22.66 -2.42
N TRP A 206 -14.61 -23.12 -2.96
CA TRP A 206 -13.54 -23.62 -2.09
C TRP A 206 -12.94 -22.49 -1.25
N LEU A 207 -12.66 -21.32 -1.82
CA LEU A 207 -12.18 -20.17 -1.03
C LEU A 207 -13.20 -19.70 0.02
N MET A 208 -14.45 -19.44 -0.41
CA MET A 208 -15.42 -18.80 0.48
C MET A 208 -16.10 -19.80 1.41
N ASN A 209 -16.67 -20.89 0.88
CA ASN A 209 -17.42 -21.84 1.72
C ASN A 209 -16.52 -22.85 2.42
N GLN A 210 -15.53 -23.43 1.74
CA GLN A 210 -14.65 -24.42 2.39
C GLN A 210 -13.64 -23.74 3.31
N VAL A 211 -12.82 -22.82 2.79
CA VAL A 211 -11.74 -22.21 3.58
C VAL A 211 -12.28 -21.22 4.62
N LEU A 212 -13.01 -20.17 4.22
CA LEU A 212 -13.44 -19.14 5.19
C LEU A 212 -14.51 -19.67 6.15
N ARG A 213 -15.63 -20.21 5.64
CA ARG A 213 -16.77 -20.58 6.50
C ARG A 213 -16.55 -21.87 7.27
N GLN A 214 -16.08 -22.94 6.62
CA GLN A 214 -15.98 -24.26 7.24
C GLN A 214 -14.66 -24.46 7.98
N ASP A 215 -13.52 -24.32 7.30
CA ASP A 215 -12.22 -24.58 7.91
C ASP A 215 -11.97 -23.56 9.03
N TRP A 216 -12.02 -22.27 8.72
CA TRP A 216 -11.69 -21.21 9.68
C TRP A 216 -12.84 -20.79 10.60
N GLY A 217 -14.07 -21.25 10.33
CA GLY A 217 -15.24 -20.92 11.15
C GLY A 217 -15.63 -19.44 11.12
N TRP A 218 -15.24 -18.69 10.08
CA TRP A 218 -15.44 -17.25 10.01
C TRP A 218 -16.84 -16.87 9.49
N ASP A 219 -17.50 -15.90 10.14
CA ASP A 219 -18.93 -15.61 9.96
C ASP A 219 -19.27 -14.15 9.55
N GLY A 220 -18.29 -13.40 9.02
CA GLY A 220 -18.45 -12.01 8.56
C GLY A 220 -18.97 -11.83 7.12
N LEU A 221 -18.83 -10.63 6.54
CA LEU A 221 -19.32 -10.29 5.19
C LEU A 221 -18.23 -10.49 4.11
N VAL A 222 -18.56 -11.14 2.99
CA VAL A 222 -17.72 -11.16 1.79
C VAL A 222 -18.22 -10.17 0.76
N MET A 223 -17.37 -9.26 0.29
CA MET A 223 -17.68 -8.33 -0.79
C MET A 223 -16.76 -8.53 -2.00
N SER A 224 -17.23 -8.18 -3.19
CA SER A 224 -16.35 -8.06 -4.36
C SER A 224 -15.40 -6.87 -4.20
N ASP A 225 -14.25 -6.94 -4.87
CA ASP A 225 -13.56 -5.71 -5.27
C ASP A 225 -14.41 -4.91 -6.29
N TRP A 226 -14.03 -3.67 -6.58
CA TRP A 226 -14.79 -2.76 -7.43
C TRP A 226 -14.91 -3.31 -8.85
N PHE A 227 -16.14 -3.65 -9.26
CA PHE A 227 -16.45 -4.33 -10.52
C PHE A 227 -15.92 -5.77 -10.62
N GLY A 228 -15.43 -6.37 -9.52
CA GLY A 228 -14.88 -7.72 -9.46
C GLY A 228 -15.91 -8.85 -9.40
N THR A 229 -17.14 -8.60 -9.84
CA THR A 229 -18.20 -9.61 -9.93
C THR A 229 -18.37 -10.02 -11.40
N TYR A 230 -18.45 -11.33 -11.66
CA TYR A 230 -18.46 -11.89 -13.03
C TYR A 230 -19.68 -12.77 -13.34
N SER A 231 -20.58 -12.92 -12.38
CA SER A 231 -21.80 -13.72 -12.52
C SER A 231 -22.87 -13.33 -11.51
N THR A 232 -24.11 -13.70 -11.82
CA THR A 232 -25.27 -13.50 -10.94
C THR A 232 -25.46 -14.65 -9.96
N SER A 233 -25.53 -15.90 -10.45
CA SER A 233 -25.93 -17.04 -9.61
C SER A 233 -24.71 -17.71 -8.96
N GLU A 234 -23.65 -17.87 -9.73
CA GLU A 234 -22.43 -18.59 -9.38
C GLU A 234 -21.72 -17.88 -8.22
N SER A 235 -21.51 -16.55 -8.32
CA SER A 235 -20.88 -15.76 -7.25
C SER A 235 -21.64 -15.82 -5.92
N LEU A 236 -22.97 -15.69 -5.96
CA LEU A 236 -23.80 -15.71 -4.77
C LEU A 236 -23.89 -17.11 -4.15
N ASN A 237 -24.05 -18.16 -4.97
CA ASN A 237 -24.06 -19.55 -4.49
C ASN A 237 -22.68 -19.98 -3.93
N ALA A 238 -21.60 -19.37 -4.42
CA ALA A 238 -20.25 -19.58 -3.89
C ALA A 238 -20.00 -18.87 -2.54
N GLY A 239 -20.85 -17.92 -2.14
CA GLY A 239 -20.76 -17.24 -0.84
C GLY A 239 -20.37 -15.77 -0.89
N MET A 240 -20.37 -15.12 -2.07
CA MET A 240 -20.12 -13.68 -2.18
C MET A 240 -21.36 -12.90 -1.72
N ASP A 241 -21.29 -12.15 -0.63
CA ASP A 241 -22.47 -11.51 -0.02
C ASP A 241 -22.83 -10.18 -0.69
N LEU A 242 -21.86 -9.31 -1.02
CA LEU A 242 -22.09 -7.94 -1.51
C LEU A 242 -21.33 -7.63 -2.81
N GLU A 243 -22.03 -7.13 -3.84
CA GLU A 243 -21.42 -6.61 -5.08
C GLU A 243 -21.12 -5.12 -4.91
N MET A 244 -19.88 -4.73 -5.21
CA MET A 244 -19.44 -3.32 -5.25
C MET A 244 -18.80 -2.98 -6.61
N PRO A 245 -18.93 -1.74 -7.09
CA PRO A 245 -19.80 -0.67 -6.60
C PRO A 245 -21.25 -0.78 -7.10
N GLY A 246 -22.10 0.16 -6.68
CA GLY A 246 -23.37 0.46 -7.33
C GLY A 246 -23.26 1.43 -8.52
N PRO A 247 -24.27 1.51 -9.41
CA PRO A 247 -25.43 0.61 -9.47
C PRO A 247 -25.00 -0.78 -9.96
N SER A 248 -25.68 -1.80 -9.42
CA SER A 248 -25.40 -3.20 -9.69
C SER A 248 -25.45 -3.55 -11.18
N ARG A 249 -24.52 -4.41 -11.63
CA ARG A 249 -24.57 -5.05 -12.96
C ARG A 249 -25.23 -6.43 -12.88
N TRP A 250 -25.03 -7.16 -11.78
CA TRP A 250 -25.38 -8.58 -11.69
C TRP A 250 -26.57 -8.90 -10.77
N ARG A 251 -26.92 -8.00 -9.86
CA ARG A 251 -27.84 -8.19 -8.72
C ARG A 251 -29.04 -7.25 -8.74
N GLY A 252 -29.56 -6.98 -9.94
CA GLY A 252 -30.87 -6.37 -10.16
C GLY A 252 -31.87 -7.39 -10.71
N ASP A 253 -32.45 -7.08 -11.86
CA ASP A 253 -33.42 -7.95 -12.55
C ASP A 253 -32.86 -9.35 -12.83
N LEU A 254 -31.56 -9.44 -13.16
CA LEU A 254 -30.89 -10.73 -13.41
C LEU A 254 -30.98 -11.66 -12.20
N LEU A 255 -30.75 -11.16 -10.99
CA LEU A 255 -30.85 -11.96 -9.77
C LEU A 255 -32.30 -12.34 -9.46
N SER A 256 -33.24 -11.42 -9.69
CA SER A 256 -34.67 -11.72 -9.57
C SER A 256 -35.08 -12.89 -10.48
N TRP A 257 -34.64 -12.89 -11.74
CA TRP A 257 -34.86 -14.01 -12.67
C TRP A 257 -34.16 -15.30 -12.24
N ALA A 258 -32.94 -15.22 -11.73
CA ALA A 258 -32.21 -16.37 -11.21
C ALA A 258 -32.94 -17.04 -10.03
N ILE A 259 -33.57 -16.24 -9.16
CA ILE A 259 -34.39 -16.75 -8.05
C ILE A 259 -35.69 -17.39 -8.56
N MET A 260 -36.39 -16.73 -9.49
CA MET A 260 -37.64 -17.27 -10.07
C MET A 260 -37.43 -18.55 -10.86
N SER A 261 -36.25 -18.71 -11.47
CA SER A 261 -35.84 -19.92 -12.21
C SER A 261 -35.11 -20.95 -11.33
N ASP A 262 -35.10 -20.76 -10.01
CA ASP A 262 -34.56 -21.70 -9.02
C ASP A 262 -33.03 -21.95 -9.11
N LYS A 263 -32.31 -21.08 -9.83
CA LYS A 263 -30.83 -21.07 -9.91
C LYS A 263 -30.19 -20.51 -8.64
N VAL A 264 -30.90 -19.65 -7.92
CA VAL A 264 -30.53 -19.14 -6.60
C VAL A 264 -31.69 -19.39 -5.65
N LYS A 265 -31.42 -20.06 -4.52
CA LYS A 265 -32.44 -20.37 -3.52
C LYS A 265 -32.65 -19.17 -2.59
N LYS A 266 -33.89 -18.94 -2.15
CA LYS A 266 -34.20 -17.87 -1.17
C LYS A 266 -33.33 -17.93 0.10
N PRO A 267 -33.02 -19.11 0.70
CA PRO A 267 -32.10 -19.18 1.82
C PRO A 267 -30.69 -18.63 1.54
N THR A 268 -30.19 -18.70 0.29
CA THR A 268 -28.90 -18.10 -0.10
C THR A 268 -28.96 -16.58 -0.02
N ILE A 269 -30.06 -15.99 -0.46
CA ILE A 269 -30.33 -14.55 -0.35
C ILE A 269 -30.40 -14.14 1.12
N ASP A 270 -31.16 -14.89 1.93
CA ASP A 270 -31.34 -14.60 3.36
C ASP A 270 -30.02 -14.68 4.11
N ALA A 271 -29.16 -15.66 3.80
CA ALA A 271 -27.82 -15.77 4.38
C ALA A 271 -26.93 -14.57 4.02
N SER A 272 -26.97 -14.11 2.77
CA SER A 272 -26.17 -12.96 2.33
C SER A 272 -26.64 -11.66 2.99
N VAL A 273 -27.96 -11.43 3.04
CA VAL A 273 -28.53 -10.26 3.72
C VAL A 273 -28.23 -10.31 5.22
N ARG A 274 -28.30 -11.49 5.84
CA ARG A 274 -27.92 -11.70 7.25
C ARG A 274 -26.49 -11.25 7.53
N ASN A 275 -25.53 -11.59 6.67
CA ASN A 275 -24.13 -11.19 6.84
C ASN A 275 -23.97 -9.67 6.76
N LEU A 276 -24.67 -9.00 5.84
CA LEU A 276 -24.73 -7.54 5.79
C LEU A 276 -25.34 -6.94 7.06
N LEU A 277 -26.46 -7.46 7.54
CA LEU A 277 -27.11 -6.95 8.76
C LEU A 277 -26.25 -7.16 10.01
N LYS A 278 -25.50 -8.26 10.09
CA LYS A 278 -24.49 -8.50 11.14
C LYS A 278 -23.39 -7.44 11.10
N LEU A 279 -22.84 -7.15 9.91
CA LEU A 279 -21.83 -6.11 9.74
C LEU A 279 -22.38 -4.74 10.16
N ILE A 280 -23.59 -4.39 9.69
CA ILE A 280 -24.27 -3.15 10.07
C ILE A 280 -24.38 -3.07 11.60
N ASN A 281 -24.83 -4.13 12.28
CA ASN A 281 -24.91 -4.15 13.74
C ASN A 281 -23.55 -3.94 14.44
N LYS A 282 -22.45 -4.41 13.87
CA LYS A 282 -21.10 -4.20 14.42
C LYS A 282 -20.66 -2.74 14.30
N VAL A 283 -21.01 -2.04 13.22
CA VAL A 283 -20.61 -0.64 12.96
C VAL A 283 -21.67 0.40 13.41
N GLN A 284 -22.90 -0.02 13.74
CA GLN A 284 -23.99 0.87 14.15
C GLN A 284 -23.82 1.60 15.49
N PRO A 285 -23.18 1.03 16.54
CA PRO A 285 -22.98 1.73 17.83
C PRO A 285 -22.24 3.06 17.69
N TRP A 286 -21.71 3.34 16.51
CA TRP A 286 -20.91 4.48 16.17
C TRP A 286 -21.61 5.86 16.24
N LYS A 287 -22.95 5.95 16.10
CA LYS A 287 -23.66 7.25 16.09
C LYS A 287 -23.51 8.09 17.36
N ASP A 288 -23.13 7.48 18.48
CA ASP A 288 -22.99 8.16 19.77
C ASP A 288 -21.52 8.50 20.11
N ASP A 289 -20.55 8.19 19.24
CA ASP A 289 -19.11 8.40 19.47
C ASP A 289 -18.54 9.48 18.55
N THR A 290 -18.55 10.72 19.02
CA THR A 290 -17.91 11.85 18.33
C THR A 290 -16.39 11.71 18.43
N PRO A 291 -15.64 11.76 17.32
CA PRO A 291 -14.18 11.71 17.38
C PRO A 291 -13.63 12.77 18.32
N LYS A 292 -12.75 12.36 19.25
CA LYS A 292 -12.11 13.27 20.22
C LYS A 292 -11.15 14.25 19.54
N GLU A 293 -10.57 13.85 18.42
CA GLU A 293 -9.62 14.62 17.62
C GLU A 293 -10.07 14.57 16.15
N VAL A 294 -10.18 15.74 15.52
CA VAL A 294 -10.66 15.94 14.15
C VAL A 294 -9.63 16.77 13.37
N GLY A 295 -9.37 16.40 12.12
CA GLY A 295 -8.45 17.06 11.21
C GLY A 295 -6.98 16.84 11.56
N ASP A 296 -6.15 17.82 11.19
CA ASP A 296 -4.71 17.83 11.39
C ASP A 296 -4.30 18.19 12.82
N THR A 297 -4.09 17.17 13.67
CA THR A 297 -3.65 17.34 15.07
C THR A 297 -2.19 16.94 15.25
N GLN A 298 -1.50 17.60 16.19
CA GLN A 298 -0.11 17.29 16.50
C GLN A 298 0.11 15.82 16.86
N ARG A 299 -0.82 15.22 17.61
CA ARG A 299 -0.74 13.79 17.99
C ARG A 299 -0.77 12.87 16.77
N LYS A 300 -1.68 13.14 15.81
CA LYS A 300 -1.74 12.36 14.56
C LYS A 300 -0.46 12.53 13.75
N ARG A 301 0.07 13.76 13.65
CA ARG A 301 1.37 14.04 13.01
C ARG A 301 2.52 13.30 13.67
N ASP A 302 2.61 13.33 15.00
CA ASP A 302 3.65 12.66 15.77
C ASP A 302 3.62 11.14 15.55
N LEU A 303 2.42 10.54 15.48
CA LEU A 303 2.27 9.12 15.19
C LEU A 303 2.70 8.79 13.75
N CYS A 304 2.28 9.57 12.74
CA CYS A 304 2.73 9.38 11.36
C CYS A 304 4.27 9.47 11.26
N ARG A 305 4.88 10.46 11.93
CA ARG A 305 6.34 10.64 11.99
C ARG A 305 7.03 9.47 12.68
N LYS A 306 6.44 8.95 13.77
CA LYS A 306 6.98 7.80 14.49
C LYS A 306 6.95 6.54 13.62
N VAL A 307 5.83 6.23 12.97
CA VAL A 307 5.71 5.08 12.05
C VAL A 307 6.73 5.21 10.92
N ALA A 308 6.85 6.40 10.31
CA ALA A 308 7.82 6.65 9.25
C ALA A 308 9.27 6.47 9.73
N SER A 309 9.62 7.03 10.88
CA SER A 309 11.00 6.97 11.41
C SER A 309 11.41 5.56 11.84
N GLU A 310 10.49 4.81 12.45
CA GLU A 310 10.74 3.41 12.86
C GLU A 310 10.65 2.40 11.71
N ALA A 311 10.15 2.81 10.54
CA ALA A 311 10.15 2.01 9.32
C ALA A 311 11.45 2.15 8.51
N ILE A 312 12.17 3.27 8.64
CA ILE A 312 13.43 3.51 7.93
C ILE A 312 14.45 2.42 8.29
N VAL A 313 15.06 1.83 7.25
CA VAL A 313 16.08 0.79 7.39
C VAL A 313 17.45 1.36 7.06
N LEU A 314 18.37 1.33 8.02
CA LEU A 314 19.79 1.61 7.75
C LEU A 314 20.43 0.35 7.15
N LEU A 315 20.81 0.40 5.88
CA LEU A 315 21.34 -0.75 5.14
C LEU A 315 22.87 -0.82 5.17
N LYS A 316 23.55 0.33 5.14
CA LYS A 316 25.01 0.43 5.27
C LYS A 316 25.39 1.67 6.09
N ASN A 317 26.44 1.56 6.90
CA ASN A 317 27.08 2.68 7.61
C ASN A 317 28.56 2.36 7.91
N GLU A 318 29.31 1.98 6.88
CA GLU A 318 30.67 1.42 7.03
C GLU A 318 31.69 2.43 7.59
N ARG A 319 31.47 3.72 7.32
CA ARG A 319 32.32 4.81 7.81
C ARG A 319 31.86 5.40 9.15
N ASN A 320 30.78 4.86 9.75
CA ASN A 320 30.15 5.41 10.95
C ASN A 320 29.89 6.92 10.85
N ILE A 321 29.42 7.38 9.68
CA ILE A 321 29.13 8.80 9.45
C ILE A 321 27.78 9.20 10.05
N LEU A 322 26.84 8.25 10.12
CA LEU A 322 25.57 8.45 10.81
C LEU A 322 25.66 7.99 12.28
N PRO A 323 25.02 8.71 13.21
CA PRO A 323 24.23 9.93 12.99
C PRO A 323 25.10 11.17 12.70
N LEU A 324 24.58 12.09 11.89
CA LEU A 324 25.16 13.40 11.63
C LEU A 324 25.03 14.29 12.87
N ASP A 325 26.06 15.09 13.15
CA ASP A 325 26.09 16.01 14.28
C ASP A 325 25.63 17.40 13.85
N SER A 326 24.37 17.75 14.16
CA SER A 326 23.79 19.05 13.83
C SER A 326 24.48 20.23 14.52
N GLN A 327 25.29 19.99 15.57
CA GLN A 327 26.04 21.05 16.26
C GLN A 327 27.37 21.36 15.57
N LYS A 328 27.86 20.50 14.67
CA LYS A 328 29.03 20.79 13.87
C LYS A 328 28.67 21.78 12.77
N LYS A 329 29.48 22.84 12.67
CA LYS A 329 29.41 23.77 11.54
C LYS A 329 29.96 23.09 10.30
N GLN A 330 29.06 22.51 9.52
CA GLN A 330 29.35 21.81 8.27
C GLN A 330 28.38 22.29 7.19
N THR A 331 28.84 22.24 5.95
CA THR A 331 28.02 22.45 4.77
C THR A 331 27.44 21.13 4.29
N TYR A 332 26.15 21.12 3.96
CA TYR A 332 25.43 19.95 3.48
C TYR A 332 24.97 20.18 2.04
N GLY A 333 25.25 19.23 1.16
CA GLY A 333 24.77 19.22 -0.22
C GLY A 333 23.60 18.27 -0.36
N LEU A 334 22.38 18.80 -0.54
CA LEU A 334 21.19 17.99 -0.77
C LEU A 334 20.96 17.83 -2.28
N ILE A 335 21.06 16.60 -2.75
CA ILE A 335 21.12 16.28 -4.17
C ILE A 335 19.97 15.33 -4.53
N GLY A 336 19.30 15.59 -5.65
CA GLY A 336 18.27 14.71 -6.19
C GLY A 336 16.85 15.29 -6.15
N PRO A 337 15.94 14.82 -7.00
CA PRO A 337 14.57 15.36 -7.10
C PRO A 337 13.74 15.15 -5.84
N ALA A 338 14.01 14.10 -5.08
CA ALA A 338 13.24 13.74 -3.89
C ALA A 338 13.47 14.70 -2.70
N ILE A 339 14.48 15.59 -2.76
CA ILE A 339 14.67 16.61 -1.71
C ILE A 339 13.47 17.59 -1.65
N GLY A 340 12.86 17.88 -2.80
CA GLY A 340 11.72 18.80 -2.94
C GLY A 340 10.40 18.09 -3.29
N ASN A 341 10.46 16.93 -3.93
CA ASN A 341 9.30 16.12 -4.31
C ASN A 341 9.48 14.68 -3.82
N PRO A 342 9.47 14.44 -2.50
CA PRO A 342 9.69 13.10 -1.96
C PRO A 342 8.54 12.16 -2.36
N ALA A 343 8.85 10.88 -2.51
CA ALA A 343 7.82 9.87 -2.74
C ALA A 343 7.12 9.54 -1.41
N ILE A 344 5.81 9.82 -1.34
CA ILE A 344 5.02 9.68 -0.11
C ILE A 344 4.08 8.47 -0.12
N SER A 345 3.69 8.00 -1.30
CA SER A 345 2.80 6.85 -1.51
C SER A 345 3.03 6.26 -2.91
N GLY A 346 2.60 5.02 -3.11
CA GLY A 346 2.35 4.50 -4.46
C GLY A 346 0.98 4.97 -4.99
N GLY A 347 0.72 4.73 -6.28
CA GLY A 347 -0.50 5.19 -6.96
C GLY A 347 -1.69 4.23 -6.83
N GLY A 348 -2.89 4.72 -7.13
CA GLY A 348 -4.11 3.91 -7.21
C GLY A 348 -5.10 4.15 -6.07
N SER A 349 -5.86 3.11 -5.71
CA SER A 349 -6.86 3.16 -4.63
C SER A 349 -6.27 3.41 -3.24
N ALA A 350 -4.98 3.16 -3.03
CA ALA A 350 -4.33 3.45 -1.75
C ALA A 350 -3.98 4.93 -1.55
N ASP A 351 -3.93 5.71 -2.64
CA ASP A 351 -3.55 7.13 -2.62
C ASP A 351 -4.68 8.03 -2.05
N LEU A 352 -4.27 9.14 -1.43
CA LEU A 352 -5.14 10.21 -0.96
C LEU A 352 -4.42 11.56 -0.91
N THR A 353 -5.18 12.65 -0.84
CA THR A 353 -4.61 13.99 -0.63
C THR A 353 -4.23 14.18 0.84
N PRO A 354 -2.94 14.31 1.20
CA PRO A 354 -2.54 14.52 2.58
C PRO A 354 -2.81 15.97 3.03
N HIS A 355 -2.79 16.22 4.34
CA HIS A 355 -2.89 17.60 4.87
C HIS A 355 -1.70 18.48 4.44
N TYR A 356 -0.50 17.90 4.37
CA TYR A 356 0.73 18.51 3.88
C TYR A 356 1.73 17.39 3.57
N VAL A 357 2.91 17.76 3.08
CA VAL A 357 4.04 16.84 2.90
C VAL A 357 5.28 17.53 3.47
N SER A 358 5.91 16.92 4.47
CA SER A 358 7.22 17.33 4.96
C SER A 358 8.29 16.95 3.93
N ARG A 359 9.06 17.94 3.46
CA ARG A 359 10.06 17.74 2.41
C ARG A 359 11.46 17.67 3.01
N PRO A 360 12.32 16.72 2.59
CA PRO A 360 13.68 16.61 3.12
C PRO A 360 14.47 17.91 3.08
N LEU A 361 14.33 18.72 2.02
CA LEU A 361 14.99 20.03 1.94
C LEU A 361 14.55 20.96 3.08
N GLU A 362 13.24 21.09 3.28
CA GLU A 362 12.66 21.99 4.29
C GLU A 362 13.03 21.51 5.69
N THR A 363 12.89 20.22 5.97
CA THR A 363 13.13 19.66 7.30
C THR A 363 14.59 19.62 7.69
N ILE A 364 15.51 19.41 6.74
CA ILE A 364 16.94 19.47 7.01
C ILE A 364 17.39 20.93 7.21
N ILE A 365 16.83 21.90 6.46
CA ILE A 365 17.03 23.33 6.74
C ILE A 365 16.62 23.67 8.17
N ASP A 366 15.50 23.15 8.67
CA ASP A 366 15.05 23.38 10.04
C ASP A 366 16.04 22.84 11.09
N VAL A 367 16.84 21.82 10.76
CA VAL A 367 17.82 21.22 11.66
C VAL A 367 19.15 21.98 11.66
N VAL A 368 19.66 22.37 10.48
CA VAL A 368 21.03 22.90 10.35
C VAL A 368 21.12 24.36 9.87
N GLY A 369 20.01 25.00 9.53
CA GLY A 369 19.98 26.38 9.01
C GLY A 369 20.23 26.45 7.49
N SER A 370 19.53 27.37 6.82
CA SER A 370 19.58 27.49 5.36
C SER A 370 20.94 27.95 4.83
N GLU A 371 21.73 28.66 5.63
CA GLU A 371 23.07 29.10 5.29
C GLU A 371 24.08 27.95 5.13
N ASN A 372 23.74 26.78 5.69
CA ASN A 372 24.58 25.57 5.64
C ASN A 372 24.13 24.60 4.53
N ILE A 373 23.06 24.92 3.79
CA ILE A 373 22.50 24.06 2.75
C ILE A 373 22.85 24.57 1.36
N ARG A 374 23.24 23.64 0.50
CA ARG A 374 23.34 23.82 -0.95
C ARG A 374 22.57 22.70 -1.64
N THR A 375 21.99 22.98 -2.81
CA THR A 375 21.13 22.02 -3.52
C THR A 375 21.52 21.86 -4.97
N ALA A 376 21.40 20.65 -5.50
CA ALA A 376 21.44 20.38 -6.93
C ALA A 376 20.38 19.33 -7.29
N ILE A 377 19.76 19.45 -8.46
CA ILE A 377 18.75 18.47 -8.90
C ILE A 377 19.40 17.14 -9.30
N GLY A 378 20.58 17.18 -9.92
CA GLY A 378 21.30 16.00 -10.42
C GLY A 378 20.65 15.42 -11.67
N CYS A 379 19.44 14.88 -11.54
CA CYS A 379 18.72 14.26 -12.64
C CYS A 379 17.20 14.37 -12.48
N GLN A 380 16.46 14.09 -13.57
CA GLN A 380 15.04 13.79 -13.48
C GLN A 380 14.83 12.33 -13.09
N ALA A 381 13.78 12.05 -12.31
CA ALA A 381 13.43 10.70 -11.85
C ALA A 381 11.91 10.43 -11.93
N HIS A 382 11.22 11.11 -12.84
CA HIS A 382 9.78 10.97 -13.06
C HIS A 382 9.53 10.37 -14.45
N LEU A 383 8.45 9.59 -14.61
CA LEU A 383 7.96 9.21 -15.94
C LEU A 383 7.02 10.26 -16.51
N PHE A 384 6.30 10.95 -15.61
CA PHE A 384 5.40 12.03 -15.96
C PHE A 384 5.81 13.30 -15.21
N THR A 385 5.83 14.44 -15.90
CA THR A 385 6.29 15.72 -15.32
C THR A 385 5.63 15.96 -13.94
N PRO A 386 6.36 16.36 -12.88
CA PRO A 386 5.81 16.46 -11.53
C PRO A 386 4.55 17.32 -11.47
N GLN A 387 3.58 16.93 -10.64
CA GLN A 387 2.29 17.62 -10.54
C GLN A 387 2.46 19.11 -10.22
N LEU A 388 1.84 19.99 -11.03
CA LEU A 388 1.90 21.46 -10.87
C LEU A 388 1.05 21.93 -9.66
N SER A 389 1.53 21.63 -8.46
CA SER A 389 0.82 21.91 -7.20
C SER A 389 1.33 23.15 -6.47
N LYS A 390 2.43 23.74 -6.94
CA LYS A 390 3.07 24.93 -6.36
C LYS A 390 3.05 26.08 -7.34
N ASP A 391 3.22 27.29 -6.80
CA ASP A 391 3.34 28.53 -7.57
C ASP A 391 2.11 28.82 -8.46
N VAL A 392 0.98 28.20 -8.14
CA VAL A 392 -0.31 28.33 -8.82
C VAL A 392 -1.35 28.98 -7.93
N SER A 393 -2.15 29.88 -8.49
CA SER A 393 -3.29 30.48 -7.80
C SER A 393 -4.56 30.42 -8.63
N VAL A 394 -5.70 30.34 -7.95
CA VAL A 394 -7.01 30.46 -8.57
C VAL A 394 -7.08 31.82 -9.29
N PRO A 395 -7.57 31.89 -10.53
CA PRO A 395 -7.69 33.15 -11.27
C PRO A 395 -8.44 34.22 -10.47
N ASN A 396 -7.93 35.46 -10.50
CA ASN A 396 -8.46 36.60 -9.74
C ASN A 396 -8.50 36.39 -8.21
N SER A 397 -7.63 35.54 -7.67
CA SER A 397 -7.54 35.21 -6.25
C SER A 397 -6.09 34.95 -5.84
N THR A 398 -5.80 35.12 -4.54
CA THR A 398 -4.51 34.75 -3.93
C THR A 398 -4.51 33.32 -3.38
N LYS A 399 -5.66 32.64 -3.40
CA LYS A 399 -5.76 31.25 -2.95
C LYS A 399 -5.03 30.31 -3.92
N PRO A 400 -4.26 29.34 -3.43
CA PRO A 400 -3.58 28.38 -4.30
C PRO A 400 -4.58 27.50 -5.07
N GLY A 401 -4.18 27.07 -6.26
CA GLY A 401 -4.87 26.02 -7.02
C GLY A 401 -5.53 26.46 -8.33
N TYR A 402 -6.61 25.76 -8.69
CA TYR A 402 -7.28 25.79 -9.99
C TYR A 402 -8.75 26.17 -9.83
N LEU A 403 -9.31 26.88 -10.81
CA LEU A 403 -10.74 27.02 -11.05
C LEU A 403 -11.17 25.99 -12.10
N VAL A 404 -12.15 25.15 -11.76
CA VAL A 404 -12.66 24.06 -12.60
C VAL A 404 -14.13 24.37 -12.89
N SER A 405 -14.49 24.49 -14.16
CA SER A 405 -15.82 24.93 -14.63
C SER A 405 -16.37 23.94 -15.65
N TRP A 406 -17.58 23.42 -15.41
CA TRP A 406 -18.25 22.47 -16.30
C TRP A 406 -19.31 23.15 -17.18
N TYR A 407 -19.49 22.63 -18.38
CA TYR A 407 -20.38 23.18 -19.41
C TYR A 407 -21.21 22.07 -20.07
N LYS A 408 -22.43 22.43 -20.51
CA LYS A 408 -23.34 21.55 -21.28
C LYS A 408 -23.07 21.55 -22.78
N GLU A 409 -22.39 22.58 -23.26
CA GLU A 409 -22.00 22.77 -24.66
C GLU A 409 -20.51 23.04 -24.71
N ASP A 410 -19.93 22.95 -25.89
CA ASP A 410 -18.52 23.23 -26.14
C ASP A 410 -18.22 24.74 -25.96
N PRO A 411 -17.52 25.18 -24.89
CA PRO A 411 -17.16 26.58 -24.68
C PRO A 411 -16.08 27.09 -25.66
N MET A 412 -15.38 26.22 -26.40
CA MET A 412 -14.49 26.67 -27.48
C MET A 412 -15.29 27.09 -28.72
N LEU A 413 -16.40 26.40 -29.02
CA LEU A 413 -17.29 26.73 -30.14
C LEU A 413 -18.32 27.81 -29.79
N ASN A 414 -18.77 27.85 -28.53
CA ASN A 414 -19.71 28.84 -28.02
C ASN A 414 -19.14 29.56 -26.79
N PRO A 415 -18.25 30.55 -26.94
CA PRO A 415 -17.61 31.24 -25.81
C PRO A 415 -18.57 32.02 -24.90
N ALA A 416 -19.81 32.27 -25.35
CA ALA A 416 -20.85 32.91 -24.54
C ALA A 416 -21.62 31.93 -23.64
N THR A 417 -21.30 30.63 -23.71
CA THR A 417 -21.93 29.61 -22.86
C THR A 417 -21.46 29.76 -21.42
N GLU A 418 -22.40 29.77 -20.48
CA GLU A 418 -22.12 29.89 -19.05
C GLU A 418 -21.86 28.50 -18.43
N PRO A 419 -20.96 28.40 -17.43
CA PRO A 419 -20.73 27.14 -16.74
C PRO A 419 -21.98 26.72 -15.97
N VAL A 420 -22.29 25.43 -16.00
CA VAL A 420 -23.37 24.86 -15.16
C VAL A 420 -22.97 24.74 -13.70
N ALA A 421 -21.66 24.64 -13.44
CA ALA A 421 -21.08 24.63 -12.11
C ALA A 421 -19.60 24.99 -12.21
N SER A 422 -19.05 25.54 -11.12
CA SER A 422 -17.62 25.78 -10.96
C SER A 422 -17.19 25.48 -9.52
N VAL A 423 -15.98 24.94 -9.36
CA VAL A 423 -15.34 24.69 -8.06
C VAL A 423 -13.87 25.08 -8.10
N THR A 424 -13.26 25.24 -6.93
CA THR A 424 -11.80 25.36 -6.81
C THR A 424 -11.19 24.07 -6.28
N THR A 425 -9.98 23.73 -6.72
CA THR A 425 -9.21 22.58 -6.22
C THR A 425 -7.72 22.91 -6.15
N VAL A 426 -6.98 22.22 -5.27
CA VAL A 426 -5.51 22.28 -5.22
C VAL A 426 -4.84 21.08 -5.93
N GLN A 427 -5.65 20.14 -6.42
CA GLN A 427 -5.16 18.94 -7.10
C GLN A 427 -4.76 19.28 -8.55
N ALA A 428 -3.56 18.85 -8.98
CA ALA A 428 -3.15 18.94 -10.38
C ALA A 428 -3.43 17.63 -11.16
N GLN A 429 -3.61 16.52 -10.45
CA GLN A 429 -4.26 15.31 -10.95
C GLN A 429 -5.71 15.27 -10.51
N MET A 430 -6.64 15.44 -11.45
CA MET A 430 -8.07 15.51 -11.21
C MET A 430 -8.74 14.29 -11.87
N TYR A 431 -9.21 13.34 -11.06
CA TYR A 431 -9.95 12.17 -11.52
C TYR A 431 -11.44 12.34 -11.23
N PHE A 432 -12.24 12.72 -12.23
CA PHE A 432 -13.64 13.12 -12.08
C PHE A 432 -14.61 11.94 -11.97
N ALA A 433 -14.19 10.90 -11.26
CA ALA A 433 -14.92 9.67 -11.06
C ALA A 433 -16.09 9.83 -10.07
N ASP A 434 -15.99 10.80 -9.17
CA ASP A 434 -16.97 11.13 -8.14
C ASP A 434 -16.92 12.61 -7.76
N ASN A 435 -17.77 13.02 -6.81
CA ASN A 435 -17.84 14.37 -6.24
C ASN A 435 -18.03 15.50 -7.26
N LEU A 436 -18.69 15.20 -8.38
CA LEU A 436 -19.09 16.22 -9.34
C LEU A 436 -20.31 17.01 -8.83
N PRO A 437 -20.41 18.32 -9.12
CA PRO A 437 -21.61 19.09 -8.82
C PRO A 437 -22.86 18.47 -9.48
N GLU A 438 -23.99 18.46 -8.79
CA GLU A 438 -25.23 17.78 -9.22
C GLU A 438 -25.74 18.22 -10.60
N ALA A 439 -25.48 19.49 -10.98
CA ALA A 439 -25.88 20.05 -12.26
C ALA A 439 -25.06 19.54 -13.46
N VAL A 440 -23.95 18.83 -13.22
CA VAL A 440 -23.06 18.32 -14.27
C VAL A 440 -23.72 17.11 -14.97
N PRO A 441 -23.95 17.19 -16.29
CA PRO A 441 -24.52 16.07 -17.06
C PRO A 441 -23.53 14.91 -17.20
N LYS A 442 -24.00 13.73 -17.66
CA LYS A 442 -23.12 12.58 -17.92
C LYS A 442 -22.04 12.87 -18.97
N THR A 443 -22.36 13.67 -19.98
CA THR A 443 -21.43 14.16 -20.99
C THR A 443 -21.35 15.67 -20.86
N TYR A 444 -20.15 16.18 -20.64
CA TYR A 444 -19.84 17.55 -20.32
C TYR A 444 -18.55 18.00 -21.01
N TRP A 445 -18.39 19.31 -21.03
CA TRP A 445 -17.14 19.98 -21.30
C TRP A 445 -16.65 20.66 -20.03
N LEU A 446 -15.35 20.89 -19.96
CA LEU A 446 -14.66 21.36 -18.78
C LEU A 446 -13.60 22.39 -19.19
N GLN A 447 -13.46 23.43 -18.38
CA GLN A 447 -12.28 24.28 -18.34
C GLN A 447 -11.62 24.19 -16.95
N ALA A 448 -10.34 23.83 -16.91
CA ALA A 448 -9.52 23.93 -15.70
C ALA A 448 -8.49 25.06 -15.89
N LYS A 449 -8.50 26.05 -15.02
CA LYS A 449 -7.75 27.30 -15.18
C LYS A 449 -6.95 27.64 -13.94
N THR A 450 -5.70 28.09 -14.12
CA THR A 450 -4.84 28.57 -13.03
C THR A 450 -3.92 29.69 -13.49
N ILE A 451 -3.38 30.46 -12.55
CA ILE A 451 -2.32 31.44 -12.76
C ILE A 451 -1.03 30.89 -12.17
N TYR A 452 -0.06 30.59 -13.03
CA TYR A 452 1.29 30.20 -12.62
C TYR A 452 2.17 31.45 -12.45
N THR A 453 2.79 31.62 -11.29
CA THR A 453 3.74 32.71 -11.01
C THR A 453 5.15 32.13 -10.98
N ALA A 454 5.96 32.42 -12.00
CA ALA A 454 7.27 31.76 -12.12
C ALA A 454 8.20 32.15 -10.95
N PRO A 455 8.69 31.19 -10.14
CA PRO A 455 9.58 31.49 -9.01
C PRO A 455 10.98 31.91 -9.47
N LYS A 456 11.36 31.55 -10.71
CA LYS A 456 12.63 31.89 -11.34
C LYS A 456 12.50 32.02 -12.85
N SER A 457 13.41 32.77 -13.47
CA SER A 457 13.53 32.84 -14.93
C SER A 457 14.22 31.58 -15.45
N CYS A 458 13.53 30.79 -16.26
CA CYS A 458 14.03 29.53 -16.82
C CYS A 458 13.12 29.07 -17.96
N THR A 459 13.47 27.97 -18.62
CA THR A 459 12.52 27.21 -19.45
C THR A 459 11.85 26.16 -18.58
N ILE A 460 10.52 26.13 -18.58
CA ILE A 460 9.74 25.06 -17.97
C ILE A 460 9.20 24.12 -19.05
N GLU A 461 9.02 22.87 -18.67
CA GLU A 461 8.27 21.87 -19.41
C GLU A 461 6.90 21.70 -18.73
N LEU A 462 5.81 21.95 -19.47
CA LEU A 462 4.44 21.69 -19.03
C LEU A 462 3.93 20.40 -19.67
N GLY A 463 3.43 19.48 -18.85
CA GLY A 463 2.84 18.21 -19.28
C GLY A 463 1.33 18.17 -19.13
N LEU A 464 0.65 17.50 -20.05
CA LEU A 464 -0.77 17.20 -19.97
C LEU A 464 -1.03 15.71 -20.25
N CYS A 465 -1.75 15.04 -19.35
CA CYS A 465 -2.48 13.79 -19.63
C CYS A 465 -3.98 14.05 -19.53
N VAL A 466 -4.78 13.39 -20.36
CA VAL A 466 -6.25 13.49 -20.29
C VAL A 466 -6.91 12.11 -20.32
N LEU A 467 -7.98 11.96 -19.58
CA LEU A 467 -8.95 10.89 -19.71
C LEU A 467 -10.18 11.49 -20.38
N GLY A 468 -10.36 11.17 -21.66
CA GLY A 468 -11.23 11.88 -22.59
C GLY A 468 -10.41 12.59 -23.67
N LYS A 469 -10.82 13.80 -24.05
CA LYS A 469 -10.13 14.64 -25.06
C LYS A 469 -9.83 16.00 -24.47
N GLY A 470 -8.66 16.58 -24.74
CA GLY A 470 -8.35 17.90 -24.19
C GLY A 470 -7.25 18.68 -24.88
N LYS A 471 -7.16 19.98 -24.55
CA LYS A 471 -6.16 20.92 -25.09
C LYS A 471 -5.60 21.77 -23.95
N LEU A 472 -4.33 22.16 -24.03
CA LEU A 472 -3.70 23.10 -23.11
C LEU A 472 -3.35 24.40 -23.82
N PHE A 473 -3.67 25.51 -23.17
CA PHE A 473 -3.37 26.86 -23.61
C PHE A 473 -2.55 27.59 -22.55
N VAL A 474 -1.60 28.43 -22.99
CA VAL A 474 -0.90 29.38 -22.13
C VAL A 474 -1.05 30.79 -22.70
N ASP A 475 -1.55 31.72 -21.88
CA ASP A 475 -1.88 33.09 -22.28
C ASP A 475 -2.72 33.15 -23.56
N GLY A 476 -3.69 32.24 -23.68
CA GLY A 476 -4.59 32.11 -24.83
C GLY A 476 -3.98 31.44 -26.07
N GLN A 477 -2.70 31.06 -26.06
CA GLN A 477 -2.05 30.34 -27.16
C GLN A 477 -2.13 28.83 -26.93
N GLU A 478 -2.61 28.07 -27.92
CA GLU A 478 -2.61 26.60 -27.87
C GLU A 478 -1.16 26.08 -27.82
N LYS A 479 -0.89 25.16 -26.90
CA LYS A 479 0.42 24.53 -26.73
C LYS A 479 0.40 23.01 -26.85
N ILE A 480 -0.70 22.36 -26.44
CA ILE A 480 -0.88 20.90 -26.54
C ILE A 480 -2.28 20.60 -27.08
N ASP A 481 -2.37 19.70 -28.06
CA ASP A 481 -3.62 19.17 -28.61
C ASP A 481 -3.71 17.64 -28.43
N LEU A 482 -4.41 17.20 -27.38
CA LEU A 482 -4.83 15.81 -27.14
C LEU A 482 -6.31 15.59 -27.48
N TYR A 483 -6.92 16.54 -28.20
CA TYR A 483 -8.31 16.52 -28.61
C TYR A 483 -8.48 15.96 -30.01
N THR A 484 -7.58 16.36 -30.92
CA THR A 484 -7.56 15.92 -32.32
C THR A 484 -6.85 14.58 -32.49
N SER A 485 -5.74 14.37 -31.78
CA SER A 485 -4.94 13.14 -31.82
C SER A 485 -4.26 12.89 -30.49
N GLN A 486 -4.11 11.63 -30.11
CA GLN A 486 -3.33 11.24 -28.94
C GLN A 486 -2.20 10.30 -29.36
N PRO A 487 -1.01 10.41 -28.74
CA PRO A 487 0.08 9.48 -28.98
C PRO A 487 -0.32 8.06 -28.56
N GLU A 488 0.32 7.08 -29.20
CA GLU A 488 0.19 5.68 -28.79
C GLU A 488 0.67 5.49 -27.36
N LYS A 489 -0.02 4.65 -26.60
CA LYS A 489 0.42 4.26 -25.26
C LYS A 489 1.65 3.37 -25.33
N THR A 490 2.79 3.91 -24.89
CA THR A 490 4.06 3.17 -24.78
C THR A 490 4.31 2.64 -23.36
N LEU A 491 3.63 3.22 -22.37
CA LEU A 491 3.67 2.87 -20.95
C LEU A 491 2.25 2.91 -20.39
N GLN A 492 2.06 2.35 -19.19
CA GLN A 492 0.79 2.49 -18.48
C GLN A 492 0.70 3.89 -17.88
N THR A 493 -0.51 4.45 -17.88
CA THR A 493 -0.72 5.86 -17.59
C THR A 493 -1.43 6.08 -16.25
N PRO A 494 -1.40 7.31 -15.69
CA PRO A 494 -2.13 7.65 -14.48
C PRO A 494 -3.64 7.37 -14.61
N MET A 495 -4.34 7.35 -13.47
CA MET A 495 -5.77 7.04 -13.38
C MET A 495 -6.08 5.62 -13.91
N PHE A 496 -5.44 4.60 -13.32
CA PHE A 496 -5.67 3.18 -13.61
C PHE A 496 -5.45 2.80 -15.07
N ASP A 497 -4.39 3.35 -15.69
CA ASP A 497 -4.08 3.15 -17.11
C ASP A 497 -5.22 3.60 -18.05
N GLN A 498 -5.96 4.65 -17.68
CA GLN A 498 -7.04 5.21 -18.51
C GLN A 498 -6.69 6.55 -19.14
N ALA A 499 -5.74 7.31 -18.61
CA ALA A 499 -5.32 8.57 -19.21
C ALA A 499 -4.55 8.36 -20.53
N SER A 500 -4.45 9.40 -21.35
CA SER A 500 -3.51 9.45 -22.48
C SER A 500 -2.06 9.37 -21.99
N MET A 501 -1.13 9.07 -22.90
CA MET A 501 0.27 9.41 -22.66
C MET A 501 0.40 10.93 -22.45
N GLU A 502 1.38 11.32 -21.64
CA GLU A 502 1.69 12.74 -21.45
C GLU A 502 2.25 13.32 -22.74
N VAL A 503 1.77 14.52 -23.08
CA VAL A 503 2.41 15.38 -24.07
C VAL A 503 2.94 16.59 -23.35
N THR A 504 4.19 16.96 -23.65
CA THR A 504 4.84 18.11 -23.04
C THR A 504 5.02 19.26 -24.03
N THR A 505 5.20 20.46 -23.49
CA THR A 505 5.51 21.69 -24.24
C THR A 505 6.44 22.58 -23.42
N GLU A 506 7.32 23.32 -24.08
CA GLU A 506 8.30 24.18 -23.43
C GLU A 506 7.85 25.64 -23.41
N ILE A 507 8.08 26.31 -22.28
CA ILE A 507 7.73 27.72 -22.10
C ILE A 507 8.86 28.46 -21.41
N GLU A 508 9.33 29.55 -22.02
CA GLU A 508 10.24 30.49 -21.37
C GLU A 508 9.47 31.34 -20.37
N VAL A 509 9.87 31.26 -19.11
CA VAL A 509 9.26 32.00 -18.01
C VAL A 509 10.22 33.01 -17.40
N GLN A 510 9.69 34.13 -16.92
CA GLN A 510 10.44 35.18 -16.24
C GLN A 510 10.02 35.25 -14.78
N GLN A 511 10.99 35.34 -13.88
CA GLN A 511 10.76 35.40 -12.45
C GLN A 511 9.71 36.47 -12.09
N GLY A 512 8.74 36.08 -11.26
CA GLY A 512 7.65 36.93 -10.78
C GLY A 512 6.56 37.24 -11.81
N LYS A 513 6.75 36.88 -13.09
CA LYS A 513 5.72 37.03 -14.12
C LYS A 513 4.66 35.93 -13.96
N GLN A 514 3.42 36.34 -14.20
CA GLN A 514 2.25 35.48 -14.17
C GLN A 514 1.89 34.98 -15.58
N TYR A 515 1.49 33.73 -15.66
CA TYR A 515 1.08 33.03 -16.87
C TYR A 515 -0.25 32.34 -16.63
N GLU A 516 -1.22 32.59 -17.50
CA GLU A 516 -2.51 31.91 -17.43
C GLU A 516 -2.39 30.55 -18.11
N ILE A 517 -2.68 29.47 -17.38
CA ILE A 517 -2.75 28.11 -17.92
C ILE A 517 -4.22 27.71 -17.94
N LEU A 518 -4.71 27.32 -19.13
CA LEU A 518 -6.09 26.89 -19.36
C LEU A 518 -6.10 25.53 -20.04
N ILE A 519 -6.80 24.57 -19.45
CA ILE A 519 -7.03 23.25 -20.01
C ILE A 519 -8.49 23.16 -20.39
N TYR A 520 -8.73 22.77 -21.64
CA TYR A 520 -10.03 22.37 -22.11
C TYR A 520 -10.15 20.85 -22.11
N LEU A 521 -11.29 20.30 -21.69
CA LEU A 521 -11.55 18.87 -21.73
C LEU A 521 -13.00 18.56 -22.11
N LYS A 522 -13.19 17.47 -22.84
CA LYS A 522 -14.47 16.78 -23.03
C LYS A 522 -14.35 15.36 -22.47
N ASN A 523 -15.31 14.96 -21.62
CA ASN A 523 -15.36 13.57 -21.16
C ASN A 523 -16.02 12.68 -22.25
N GLU A 524 -15.25 12.38 -23.29
CA GLU A 524 -15.66 11.40 -24.30
C GLU A 524 -15.24 10.00 -23.86
N ALA A 525 -16.10 9.00 -24.09
CA ALA A 525 -16.03 7.67 -23.50
C ALA A 525 -14.60 7.11 -23.45
N ALA A 526 -14.05 7.03 -22.24
CA ALA A 526 -12.77 6.39 -21.99
C ALA A 526 -12.91 4.87 -22.07
N VAL A 527 -11.81 4.21 -22.42
CA VAL A 527 -11.70 2.76 -22.49
C VAL A 527 -11.99 2.16 -21.11
N ALA A 528 -12.72 1.05 -21.05
CA ALA A 528 -13.00 0.36 -19.79
C ALA A 528 -11.69 -0.17 -19.17
N GLY A 529 -11.49 0.06 -17.86
CA GLY A 529 -10.38 -0.48 -17.07
C GLY A 529 -10.89 -1.17 -15.80
N VAL A 530 -10.13 -2.12 -15.27
CA VAL A 530 -10.44 -2.85 -14.01
C VAL A 530 -10.43 -1.87 -12.84
N GLY A 531 -11.42 -1.94 -11.94
CA GLY A 531 -11.52 -1.05 -10.78
C GLY A 531 -11.87 0.42 -11.10
N ALA A 532 -11.88 0.82 -12.37
CA ALA A 532 -11.91 2.21 -12.77
C ALA A 532 -13.26 2.66 -13.37
N LEU A 533 -13.63 3.91 -13.09
CA LEU A 533 -14.90 4.51 -13.50
C LEU A 533 -14.75 5.21 -14.85
N ASN A 534 -15.70 4.99 -15.77
CA ASN A 534 -15.74 5.72 -17.04
C ASN A 534 -16.20 7.15 -16.78
N CYS A 535 -15.24 8.07 -16.67
CA CYS A 535 -15.45 9.45 -16.29
C CYS A 535 -14.57 10.39 -17.14
N GLY A 536 -14.31 11.61 -16.68
CA GLY A 536 -13.27 12.47 -17.26
C GLY A 536 -12.08 12.54 -16.31
N GLY A 537 -10.94 13.03 -16.78
CA GLY A 537 -9.81 13.28 -15.90
C GLY A 537 -8.70 14.03 -16.60
N LEU A 538 -7.86 14.70 -15.83
CA LEU A 538 -6.67 15.34 -16.35
C LEU A 538 -5.54 15.35 -15.32
N ARG A 539 -4.31 15.36 -15.81
CA ARG A 539 -3.10 15.55 -15.01
C ARG A 539 -2.28 16.66 -15.64
N ILE A 540 -1.95 17.67 -14.83
CA ILE A 540 -1.14 18.82 -15.24
C ILE A 540 0.18 18.73 -14.50
N GLY A 541 1.27 18.59 -15.26
CA GLY A 541 2.61 18.58 -14.71
C GLY A 541 3.43 19.79 -15.14
N CYS A 542 4.46 20.08 -14.36
CA CYS A 542 5.40 21.16 -14.61
C CYS A 542 6.74 20.86 -13.93
N CYS A 543 7.83 21.00 -14.68
CA CYS A 543 9.17 21.08 -14.11
C CYS A 543 10.03 22.08 -14.89
N GLU A 544 11.13 22.50 -14.28
CA GLU A 544 12.19 23.14 -15.04
C GLU A 544 12.78 22.16 -16.05
N LYS A 545 12.98 22.62 -17.28
CA LYS A 545 13.75 21.90 -18.28
C LYS A 545 15.22 21.98 -17.90
N ILE A 546 15.83 20.83 -17.68
CA ILE A 546 17.25 20.70 -17.37
C ILE A 546 17.97 19.98 -18.50
N GLU A 547 19.24 20.33 -18.72
CA GLU A 547 20.12 19.56 -19.58
C GLU A 547 20.78 18.46 -18.74
N PRO A 548 20.53 17.16 -19.01
CA PRO A 548 20.94 16.08 -18.11
C PRO A 548 22.43 16.07 -17.77
N ALA A 549 23.30 16.25 -18.77
CA ALA A 549 24.75 16.26 -18.56
C ALA A 549 25.18 17.41 -17.64
N THR A 550 24.66 18.62 -17.87
CA THR A 550 24.96 19.79 -17.05
C THR A 550 24.45 19.62 -15.62
N ALA A 551 23.23 19.08 -15.45
CA ALA A 551 22.65 18.86 -14.12
C ALA A 551 23.45 17.84 -13.30
N LEU A 552 23.99 16.79 -13.95
CA LEU A 552 24.87 15.82 -13.33
C LEU A 552 26.21 16.45 -12.95
N GLU A 553 26.83 17.22 -13.85
CA GLU A 553 28.09 17.95 -13.57
C GLU A 553 27.94 18.90 -12.37
N GLU A 554 26.82 19.61 -12.28
CA GLU A 554 26.50 20.49 -11.14
C GLU A 554 26.37 19.71 -9.83
N ALA A 555 25.72 18.55 -9.85
CA ALA A 555 25.58 17.70 -8.68
C ALA A 555 26.93 17.13 -8.21
N VAL A 556 27.76 16.63 -9.15
CA VAL A 556 29.11 16.14 -8.85
C VAL A 556 29.98 17.25 -8.28
N LYS A 557 29.95 18.43 -8.90
CA LYS A 557 30.66 19.60 -8.41
C LYS A 557 30.21 19.97 -7.00
N LEU A 558 28.90 20.05 -6.77
CA LEU A 558 28.35 20.33 -5.45
C LEU A 558 28.84 19.32 -4.40
N ALA A 559 28.78 18.02 -4.73
CA ALA A 559 29.20 16.96 -3.83
C ALA A 559 30.68 17.08 -3.42
N SER A 560 31.53 17.64 -4.29
CA SER A 560 32.96 17.89 -4.01
C SER A 560 33.24 19.15 -3.18
N GLU A 561 32.29 20.09 -3.11
CA GLU A 561 32.46 21.39 -2.45
C GLU A 561 31.87 21.46 -1.03
N VAL A 562 31.05 20.48 -0.64
CA VAL A 562 30.39 20.40 0.67
C VAL A 562 31.07 19.39 1.59
N ASP A 563 30.87 19.55 2.90
CA ASP A 563 31.38 18.61 3.90
C ASP A 563 30.58 17.30 3.91
N VAL A 564 29.27 17.37 3.70
CA VAL A 564 28.35 16.24 3.77
C VAL A 564 27.40 16.21 2.55
N PRO A 565 27.74 15.47 1.48
CA PRO A 565 26.82 15.25 0.36
C PRO A 565 25.80 14.16 0.69
N ILE A 566 24.51 14.47 0.49
CA ILE A 566 23.37 13.59 0.72
C ILE A 566 22.55 13.50 -0.57
N VAL A 567 22.50 12.32 -1.16
CA VAL A 567 21.64 12.04 -2.33
C VAL A 567 20.34 11.43 -1.86
N ILE A 568 19.21 11.99 -2.29
CA ILE A 568 17.87 11.43 -2.05
C ILE A 568 17.23 11.14 -3.41
N ALA A 569 17.01 9.86 -3.70
CA ALA A 569 16.50 9.39 -4.98
C ALA A 569 15.73 8.08 -4.83
N GLY A 570 15.12 7.61 -5.91
CA GLY A 570 14.37 6.35 -5.89
C GLY A 570 13.26 6.33 -6.93
N LEU A 571 12.20 5.59 -6.60
CA LEU A 571 10.97 5.51 -7.37
C LEU A 571 9.88 6.42 -6.77
N ASN A 572 8.73 6.43 -7.42
CA ASN A 572 7.53 7.16 -7.00
C ASN A 572 6.28 6.45 -7.54
N SER A 573 5.11 7.08 -7.38
CA SER A 573 3.82 6.56 -7.85
C SER A 573 3.71 6.35 -9.36
N ASP A 574 4.61 6.92 -10.18
CA ASP A 574 4.63 6.65 -11.62
C ASP A 574 5.10 5.21 -11.93
N PHE A 575 5.91 4.63 -11.04
CA PHE A 575 6.51 3.30 -11.21
C PHE A 575 5.77 2.23 -10.40
N GLU A 576 5.26 2.58 -9.23
CA GLU A 576 4.58 1.65 -8.31
C GLU A 576 3.14 2.14 -8.09
N SER A 577 2.19 1.49 -8.77
CA SER A 577 0.78 1.88 -8.74
C SER A 577 -0.13 0.68 -8.97
N GLU A 578 -1.36 0.76 -8.47
CA GLU A 578 -2.45 -0.10 -8.93
C GLU A 578 -2.61 -0.02 -10.46
N ALA A 579 -3.07 -1.15 -11.03
CA ALA A 579 -3.20 -1.41 -12.46
C ALA A 579 -1.88 -1.54 -13.23
N LEU A 580 -0.72 -1.35 -12.59
CA LEU A 580 0.60 -1.33 -13.24
C LEU A 580 1.61 -2.20 -12.51
N ASP A 581 2.18 -3.22 -13.14
CA ASP A 581 3.39 -3.88 -12.62
C ASP A 581 4.66 -3.28 -13.21
N ARG A 582 5.74 -3.24 -12.40
CA ARG A 582 7.04 -2.80 -12.88
C ARG A 582 7.58 -3.76 -13.96
N LYS A 583 8.31 -3.21 -14.92
CA LYS A 583 8.99 -3.99 -15.98
C LYS A 583 10.44 -4.33 -15.64
N SER A 584 11.06 -3.58 -14.74
CA SER A 584 12.40 -3.84 -14.21
C SER A 584 12.51 -3.37 -12.75
N LEU A 585 13.63 -3.71 -12.12
CA LEU A 585 13.98 -3.24 -10.79
C LEU A 585 14.96 -2.06 -10.83
N ASP A 586 15.25 -1.54 -12.03
CA ASP A 586 16.19 -0.44 -12.23
C ASP A 586 15.62 0.85 -11.64
N LEU A 587 16.52 1.72 -11.21
CA LEU A 587 16.17 3.10 -10.98
C LEU A 587 15.99 3.83 -12.33
N PRO A 588 15.36 5.01 -12.35
CA PRO A 588 15.29 5.82 -13.54
C PRO A 588 16.71 6.06 -14.11
N PRO A 589 16.93 6.00 -15.44
CA PRO A 589 18.27 5.80 -16.03
C PRO A 589 19.41 6.71 -15.54
N ALA A 590 19.12 7.97 -15.17
CA ALA A 590 20.12 8.93 -14.70
C ALA A 590 20.39 8.89 -13.18
N VAL A 591 19.59 8.13 -12.44
CA VAL A 591 19.68 8.06 -10.97
C VAL A 591 20.87 7.20 -10.54
N ASP A 592 21.16 6.10 -11.22
CA ASP A 592 22.32 5.25 -10.88
C ASP A 592 23.64 6.02 -11.05
N GLU A 593 23.75 6.87 -12.07
CA GLU A 593 24.92 7.73 -12.30
C GLU A 593 25.06 8.82 -11.22
N LEU A 594 23.94 9.29 -10.66
CA LEU A 594 23.92 10.30 -9.59
C LEU A 594 24.36 9.72 -8.23
N ILE A 595 24.09 8.45 -7.97
CA ILE A 595 24.17 7.83 -6.63
C ILE A 595 25.62 7.46 -6.21
N ALA A 596 26.64 7.70 -7.03
CA ALA A 596 28.06 7.55 -6.64
C ALA A 596 28.52 8.59 -5.57
N ALA A 597 27.85 8.60 -4.41
CA ALA A 597 27.92 9.57 -3.34
C ALA A 597 28.19 8.91 -1.97
N VAL A 598 28.43 9.73 -0.94
CA VAL A 598 28.83 9.24 0.39
C VAL A 598 27.64 8.77 1.23
N ILE A 599 26.54 9.53 1.25
CA ILE A 599 25.29 9.18 1.94
C ILE A 599 24.16 9.14 0.91
N VAL A 600 23.50 7.99 0.81
CA VAL A 600 22.38 7.77 -0.12
C VAL A 600 21.13 7.41 0.67
N VAL A 601 20.04 8.11 0.40
CA VAL A 601 18.70 7.82 0.90
C VAL A 601 17.83 7.38 -0.27
N THR A 602 17.37 6.13 -0.26
CA THR A 602 16.52 5.58 -1.31
C THR A 602 15.05 5.58 -0.89
N GLN A 603 14.15 5.90 -1.82
CA GLN A 603 12.70 5.79 -1.64
C GLN A 603 12.09 4.85 -2.69
N SER A 604 11.51 3.74 -2.26
CA SER A 604 10.69 2.86 -3.13
C SER A 604 9.80 2.00 -2.24
N GLY A 605 8.64 1.58 -2.74
CA GLY A 605 7.75 0.68 -2.02
C GLY A 605 8.27 -0.76 -2.00
N CYS A 606 8.96 -1.16 -3.06
CA CYS A 606 9.52 -2.50 -3.28
C CYS A 606 11.02 -2.44 -3.60
N PRO A 607 11.72 -3.60 -3.66
CA PRO A 607 13.15 -3.65 -3.95
C PRO A 607 13.56 -2.98 -5.26
N ILE A 608 14.76 -2.42 -5.28
CA ILE A 608 15.42 -1.81 -6.44
C ILE A 608 16.80 -2.46 -6.63
N LEU A 609 17.34 -2.44 -7.85
CA LEU A 609 18.75 -2.78 -8.06
C LEU A 609 19.65 -1.65 -7.56
N MET A 610 20.85 -2.02 -7.13
CA MET A 610 21.85 -1.08 -6.62
C MET A 610 23.22 -1.43 -7.21
N PRO A 611 23.44 -1.25 -8.52
CA PRO A 611 24.73 -1.57 -9.16
C PRO A 611 25.90 -0.76 -8.56
N TRP A 612 25.61 0.40 -7.96
CA TRP A 612 26.52 1.32 -7.27
C TRP A 612 26.77 0.99 -5.79
N LEU A 613 26.20 -0.11 -5.26
CA LEU A 613 26.20 -0.37 -3.82
C LEU A 613 27.60 -0.44 -3.20
N ASP A 614 28.57 -1.00 -3.92
CA ASP A 614 29.96 -1.15 -3.46
C ASP A 614 30.68 0.20 -3.31
N GLU A 615 30.22 1.24 -4.01
CA GLU A 615 30.78 2.60 -3.96
C GLU A 615 30.11 3.47 -2.87
N THR A 616 28.99 3.02 -2.32
CA THR A 616 28.19 3.74 -1.33
C THR A 616 28.48 3.23 0.08
N PRO A 617 29.23 3.96 0.93
CA PRO A 617 29.56 3.51 2.29
C PRO A 617 28.38 3.63 3.26
N THR A 618 27.40 4.50 2.96
CA THR A 618 26.25 4.78 3.81
C THR A 618 24.96 4.78 3.00
N LEU A 619 24.04 3.88 3.34
CA LEU A 619 22.78 3.69 2.64
C LEU A 619 21.63 3.60 3.63
N VAL A 620 20.64 4.46 3.45
CA VAL A 620 19.38 4.48 4.17
C VAL A 620 18.25 4.19 3.19
N HIS A 621 17.33 3.31 3.56
CA HIS A 621 16.12 3.04 2.79
C HIS A 621 14.90 3.56 3.54
N ALA A 622 14.18 4.49 2.92
CA ALA A 622 13.11 5.28 3.56
C ALA A 622 11.70 4.96 3.06
N TRP A 623 11.57 3.99 2.16
CA TRP A 623 10.29 3.57 1.59
C TRP A 623 9.50 4.75 0.97
N PHE A 624 8.18 4.57 0.83
CA PHE A 624 7.23 5.67 0.74
C PHE A 624 6.75 6.04 2.14
N GLY A 625 7.31 7.12 2.70
CA GLY A 625 7.21 7.46 4.12
C GLY A 625 5.96 8.24 4.55
N GLY A 626 4.95 8.38 3.68
CA GLY A 626 3.76 9.18 3.97
C GLY A 626 4.04 10.68 4.14
N GLN A 627 3.12 11.40 4.78
CA GLN A 627 3.19 12.87 4.89
C GLN A 627 4.39 13.37 5.71
N GLU A 628 4.89 12.55 6.64
CA GLU A 628 5.99 12.87 7.56
C GLU A 628 7.37 12.39 7.05
N THR A 629 7.48 11.98 5.78
CA THR A 629 8.72 11.39 5.23
C THR A 629 9.96 12.27 5.40
N GLY A 630 9.89 13.58 5.11
CA GLY A 630 11.03 14.48 5.25
C GLY A 630 11.48 14.63 6.70
N ASN A 631 10.53 14.68 7.63
CA ASN A 631 10.81 14.74 9.06
C ASN A 631 11.45 13.45 9.57
N ALA A 632 10.96 12.29 9.11
CA ALA A 632 11.50 10.99 9.49
C ALA A 632 12.91 10.75 8.96
N ILE A 633 13.18 11.14 7.70
CA ILE A 633 14.52 11.09 7.11
C ILE A 633 15.49 11.96 7.93
N ALA A 634 15.10 13.20 8.25
CA ALA A 634 15.93 14.07 9.08
C ALA A 634 16.18 13.48 10.48
N ASP A 635 15.16 12.90 11.11
CA ASP A 635 15.29 12.31 12.45
C ASP A 635 16.31 11.16 12.50
N VAL A 636 16.33 10.30 11.48
CA VAL A 636 17.30 9.20 11.38
C VAL A 636 18.69 9.72 11.03
N LEU A 637 18.80 10.62 10.04
CA LEU A 637 20.09 11.15 9.61
C LEU A 637 20.82 11.87 10.74
N PHE A 638 20.12 12.65 11.56
CA PHE A 638 20.69 13.42 12.67
C PHE A 638 20.59 12.74 14.04
N GLY A 639 20.18 11.47 14.08
CA GLY A 639 20.18 10.67 15.32
C GLY A 639 19.15 11.07 16.37
N LYS A 640 18.13 11.86 16.00
CA LYS A 640 16.96 12.06 16.88
C LYS A 640 16.19 10.75 17.05
N THR A 641 16.16 9.93 16.01
CA THR A 641 15.66 8.56 16.04
C THR A 641 16.82 7.61 15.71
N ASN A 642 17.03 6.62 16.59
CA ASN A 642 17.92 5.50 16.31
C ASN A 642 17.22 4.55 15.32
N PRO A 643 17.78 4.27 14.13
CA PRO A 643 17.13 3.41 13.14
C PRO A 643 16.90 2.02 13.72
N SER A 644 15.68 1.52 13.51
CA SER A 644 15.20 0.24 14.05
C SER A 644 14.35 -0.56 13.08
N GLY A 645 14.14 -0.05 11.86
CA GLY A 645 13.45 -0.77 10.81
C GLY A 645 14.24 -2.00 10.35
N ARG A 646 13.51 -3.04 9.97
CA ARG A 646 14.02 -4.29 9.41
C ARG A 646 13.36 -4.52 8.06
N LEU A 647 14.10 -4.96 7.05
CA LEU A 647 13.52 -5.17 5.71
C LEU A 647 12.36 -6.17 5.76
N SER A 648 11.19 -5.73 5.30
CA SER A 648 10.01 -6.60 5.11
C SER A 648 10.08 -7.45 3.83
N LEU A 649 11.06 -7.16 2.95
CA LEU A 649 11.29 -7.79 1.65
C LEU A 649 12.78 -8.09 1.44
N THR A 650 13.09 -9.16 0.72
CA THR A 650 14.45 -9.49 0.28
C THR A 650 14.82 -8.64 -0.93
N PHE A 651 16.02 -8.02 -0.91
CA PHE A 651 16.51 -7.18 -2.01
C PHE A 651 17.43 -7.98 -2.93
N PRO A 652 17.00 -8.38 -4.14
CA PRO A 652 17.80 -9.22 -5.04
C PRO A 652 19.02 -8.49 -5.59
N LYS A 653 20.03 -9.26 -6.02
CA LYS A 653 21.15 -8.74 -6.83
C LYS A 653 20.76 -8.46 -8.26
N ARG A 654 19.87 -9.29 -8.81
CA ARG A 654 19.37 -9.21 -10.19
C ARG A 654 17.92 -9.66 -10.21
N LEU A 655 17.15 -9.13 -11.15
CA LEU A 655 15.76 -9.55 -11.32
C LEU A 655 15.63 -11.07 -11.59
N GLU A 656 16.60 -11.63 -12.32
CA GLU A 656 16.70 -13.06 -12.66
C GLU A 656 16.89 -13.97 -11.45
N ASP A 657 17.37 -13.43 -10.33
CA ASP A 657 17.57 -14.19 -9.09
C ASP A 657 16.27 -14.30 -8.27
N THR A 658 15.17 -13.68 -8.71
CA THR A 658 13.89 -13.71 -8.00
C THR A 658 13.11 -15.01 -8.26
N PRO A 659 12.34 -15.53 -7.27
CA PRO A 659 11.64 -16.81 -7.42
C PRO A 659 10.62 -16.82 -8.57
N ALA A 660 10.02 -15.66 -8.85
CA ALA A 660 8.97 -15.50 -9.84
C ALA A 660 9.46 -15.00 -11.21
N PHE A 661 10.78 -14.90 -11.46
CA PHE A 661 11.32 -14.27 -12.67
C PHE A 661 10.70 -14.82 -13.97
N LEU A 662 10.56 -16.15 -14.08
CA LEU A 662 10.03 -16.82 -15.27
C LEU A 662 8.50 -16.86 -15.33
N THR A 663 7.83 -16.50 -14.24
CA THR A 663 6.39 -16.74 -14.04
C THR A 663 5.67 -15.51 -13.49
N PHE A 664 6.26 -14.32 -13.67
CA PHE A 664 5.66 -13.04 -13.30
C PHE A 664 5.31 -12.24 -14.56
N GLY A 665 4.16 -11.57 -14.52
CA GLY A 665 3.55 -10.88 -15.65
C GLY A 665 2.49 -11.73 -16.36
N LYS A 666 1.95 -11.15 -17.44
CA LYS A 666 0.82 -11.71 -18.19
C LYS A 666 1.21 -12.99 -18.93
N GLY A 667 0.54 -14.09 -18.61
CA GLY A 667 0.57 -15.32 -19.40
C GLY A 667 -0.44 -15.28 -20.56
N GLU A 668 -0.35 -16.22 -21.51
CA GLU A 668 -1.40 -16.34 -22.56
C GLU A 668 -2.76 -16.71 -21.97
N ARG A 669 -2.76 -17.51 -20.90
CA ARG A 669 -3.97 -17.98 -20.19
C ARG A 669 -3.77 -18.19 -18.70
N GLU A 670 -2.58 -18.63 -18.30
CA GLU A 670 -2.31 -19.09 -16.94
C GLU A 670 -1.01 -18.49 -16.40
N ILE A 671 -0.98 -18.25 -15.09
CA ILE A 671 0.18 -17.78 -14.34
C ILE A 671 0.52 -18.84 -13.30
N HIS A 672 1.66 -19.51 -13.45
CA HIS A 672 2.04 -20.63 -12.58
C HIS A 672 2.87 -20.16 -11.39
N TYR A 673 2.42 -20.44 -10.17
CA TYR A 673 3.21 -20.20 -8.95
C TYR A 673 4.15 -21.39 -8.72
N GLY A 674 5.09 -21.55 -9.66
CA GLY A 674 6.03 -22.68 -9.73
C GLY A 674 7.07 -22.69 -8.60
N GLU A 675 7.31 -21.55 -7.97
CA GLU A 675 8.16 -21.43 -6.78
C GLU A 675 7.56 -22.08 -5.53
N GLY A 676 6.25 -22.34 -5.53
CA GLY A 676 5.52 -22.93 -4.42
C GLY A 676 5.71 -22.16 -3.10
N VAL A 677 6.08 -22.87 -2.03
CA VAL A 677 6.33 -22.26 -0.71
C VAL A 677 7.69 -21.55 -0.61
N PHE A 678 8.51 -21.56 -1.66
CA PHE A 678 9.83 -20.94 -1.69
C PHE A 678 9.71 -19.52 -2.25
N VAL A 679 9.09 -18.63 -1.47
CA VAL A 679 8.97 -17.20 -1.77
C VAL A 679 9.88 -16.38 -0.85
N GLY A 680 10.46 -15.30 -1.37
CA GLY A 680 11.31 -14.40 -0.59
C GLY A 680 12.57 -15.10 -0.07
N TYR A 681 13.01 -14.80 1.15
CA TYR A 681 14.20 -15.40 1.77
C TYR A 681 14.19 -16.94 1.76
N ARG A 682 13.00 -17.57 1.80
CA ARG A 682 12.86 -19.04 1.70
C ARG A 682 13.49 -19.58 0.43
N TYR A 683 13.39 -18.85 -0.68
CA TYR A 683 13.98 -19.18 -1.98
C TYR A 683 15.50 -19.01 -1.97
N TYR A 684 15.96 -17.81 -1.61
CA TYR A 684 17.38 -17.45 -1.65
C TYR A 684 18.23 -18.35 -0.75
N GLU A 685 17.74 -18.65 0.46
CA GLU A 685 18.40 -19.58 1.36
C GLU A 685 18.43 -21.01 0.79
N LYS A 686 17.33 -21.47 0.19
CA LYS A 686 17.25 -22.82 -0.37
C LYS A 686 18.22 -23.03 -1.53
N LEU A 687 18.33 -22.03 -2.41
CA LEU A 687 19.27 -22.03 -3.52
C LEU A 687 20.70 -21.69 -3.11
N ARG A 688 20.91 -21.19 -1.89
CA ARG A 688 22.19 -20.65 -1.42
C ARG A 688 22.71 -19.55 -2.36
N SER A 689 21.81 -18.68 -2.80
CA SER A 689 22.11 -17.53 -3.63
C SER A 689 21.93 -16.25 -2.80
N PRO A 690 23.00 -15.64 -2.26
CA PRO A 690 22.85 -14.49 -1.39
C PRO A 690 22.30 -13.26 -2.14
N PRO A 691 21.20 -12.64 -1.68
CA PRO A 691 20.69 -11.36 -2.18
C PRO A 691 21.64 -10.20 -1.82
N LEU A 692 21.28 -8.95 -2.19
CA LEU A 692 21.98 -7.75 -1.69
C LEU A 692 21.72 -7.58 -0.19
N PHE A 693 20.45 -7.65 0.20
CA PHE A 693 20.02 -7.60 1.59
C PHE A 693 18.94 -8.65 1.85
N TYR A 694 19.10 -9.36 2.96
CA TYR A 694 18.17 -10.40 3.40
C TYR A 694 16.92 -9.80 4.03
N PHE A 695 15.80 -10.52 3.96
CA PHE A 695 14.63 -10.25 4.79
C PHE A 695 15.00 -10.13 6.27
N GLY A 696 14.39 -9.18 6.98
CA GLY A 696 14.63 -8.90 8.38
C GLY A 696 15.93 -8.14 8.66
N PHE A 697 16.72 -7.77 7.65
CA PHE A 697 17.98 -7.05 7.85
C PHE A 697 17.77 -5.56 8.15
N GLY A 698 18.63 -4.98 8.98
CA GLY A 698 18.67 -3.55 9.29
C GLY A 698 19.73 -3.23 10.34
N LEU A 699 20.43 -2.11 10.19
CA LEU A 699 21.43 -1.66 11.16
C LEU A 699 20.80 -0.70 12.18
N SER A 700 21.48 -0.54 13.31
CA SER A 700 21.15 0.39 14.38
C SER A 700 22.39 1.19 14.77
N PHE A 701 22.20 2.34 15.42
CA PHE A 701 23.29 3.01 16.13
C PHE A 701 23.65 2.28 17.44
N SER A 702 22.78 1.39 17.91
CA SER A 702 23.02 0.51 19.05
C SER A 702 23.53 -0.87 18.61
N GLN A 703 24.15 -1.58 19.56
CA GLN A 703 24.64 -2.95 19.37
C GLN A 703 23.99 -3.85 20.42
N PHE A 704 23.57 -5.05 20.00
CA PHE A 704 22.81 -5.97 20.84
C PHE A 704 23.44 -7.36 20.86
N GLU A 705 23.57 -7.93 22.05
CA GLU A 705 24.05 -9.30 22.28
C GLU A 705 22.93 -10.19 22.83
N TYR A 706 22.95 -11.47 22.44
CA TYR A 706 21.93 -12.45 22.78
C TYR A 706 22.55 -13.54 23.63
N SER A 707 21.86 -13.96 24.69
CA SER A 707 22.32 -15.03 25.57
C SER A 707 21.15 -15.79 26.19
N ASN A 708 21.43 -16.89 26.89
CA ASN A 708 20.44 -17.63 27.69
C ASN A 708 19.17 -18.01 26.89
N LEU A 709 19.33 -18.59 25.71
CA LEU A 709 18.20 -19.16 24.96
C LEU A 709 17.62 -20.35 25.72
N GLN A 710 16.35 -20.24 26.10
CA GLN A 710 15.57 -21.26 26.80
C GLN A 710 14.44 -21.74 25.89
N VAL A 711 14.45 -23.05 25.62
CA VAL A 711 13.44 -23.76 24.84
C VAL A 711 13.11 -25.05 25.56
N GLN A 712 11.84 -25.44 25.57
CA GLN A 712 11.44 -26.75 26.10
C GLN A 712 12.08 -27.87 25.27
N GLU A 713 12.67 -28.88 25.91
CA GLU A 713 13.30 -29.99 25.20
C GLU A 713 12.29 -30.83 24.41
N LYS A 714 11.09 -31.00 24.97
CA LYS A 714 10.00 -31.79 24.41
C LYS A 714 8.69 -31.03 24.51
N VAL A 715 7.91 -31.06 23.43
CA VAL A 715 6.59 -30.42 23.37
C VAL A 715 5.54 -31.40 22.88
N ASN A 716 4.33 -31.29 23.42
CA ASN A 716 3.16 -32.03 22.96
C ASN A 716 2.03 -31.07 22.61
N LEU A 717 2.14 -30.44 21.44
CA LEU A 717 1.17 -29.44 20.96
C LEU A 717 -0.24 -29.99 20.67
N PHE A 718 -0.43 -31.30 20.81
CA PHE A 718 -1.76 -31.91 20.79
C PHE A 718 -2.47 -31.81 22.15
N GLU A 719 -1.71 -31.77 23.26
CA GLU A 719 -2.24 -31.67 24.63
C GLU A 719 -2.13 -30.25 25.19
N THR A 720 -1.13 -29.49 24.76
CA THR A 720 -0.89 -28.09 25.15
C THR A 720 -1.03 -27.16 23.96
N ASP A 721 -1.66 -26.00 24.10
CA ASP A 721 -1.88 -25.08 22.97
C ASP A 721 -0.59 -24.37 22.51
N THR A 722 0.35 -24.10 23.43
CA THR A 722 1.57 -23.33 23.15
C THR A 722 2.78 -23.83 23.96
N PHE A 723 3.98 -23.42 23.53
CA PHE A 723 5.21 -23.49 24.31
C PHE A 723 6.04 -22.20 24.15
N ASP A 724 6.72 -21.78 25.21
CA ASP A 724 7.49 -20.54 25.21
C ASP A 724 8.95 -20.75 24.80
N VAL A 725 9.46 -19.79 24.03
CA VAL A 725 10.88 -19.59 23.78
C VAL A 725 11.29 -18.27 24.42
N SER A 726 12.37 -18.25 25.19
CA SER A 726 12.88 -16.99 25.75
C SER A 726 14.38 -16.82 25.56
N VAL A 727 14.82 -15.56 25.43
CA VAL A 727 16.21 -15.18 25.20
C VAL A 727 16.49 -13.85 25.90
N ASP A 728 17.67 -13.71 26.49
CA ASP A 728 18.11 -12.45 27.08
C ASP A 728 18.84 -11.62 26.01
N VAL A 729 18.43 -10.36 25.85
CA VAL A 729 18.99 -9.41 24.90
C VAL A 729 19.60 -8.24 25.68
N THR A 730 20.86 -7.92 25.41
CA THR A 730 21.60 -6.85 26.08
C THR A 730 22.03 -5.80 25.09
N ASN A 731 21.74 -4.53 25.36
CA ASN A 731 22.30 -3.43 24.59
C ASN A 731 23.71 -3.11 25.11
N THR A 732 24.73 -3.42 24.33
CA THR A 732 26.15 -3.25 24.69
C THR A 732 26.73 -1.91 24.23
N SER A 733 25.91 -1.04 23.63
CA SER A 733 26.31 0.29 23.18
C SER A 733 26.09 1.38 24.24
N ASN A 734 26.49 2.61 23.90
CA ASN A 734 26.31 3.79 24.75
C ASN A 734 24.99 4.55 24.50
N HIS A 735 24.12 4.04 23.62
CA HIS A 735 22.85 4.66 23.27
C HIS A 735 21.72 3.65 23.41
N GLY A 736 20.55 4.09 23.92
CA GLY A 736 19.34 3.27 23.87
C GLY A 736 18.89 3.02 22.43
N GLY A 737 18.22 1.90 22.19
CA GLY A 737 17.75 1.54 20.87
C GLY A 737 16.70 0.44 20.91
N GLN A 738 16.02 0.27 19.78
CA GLN A 738 15.08 -0.85 19.60
C GLN A 738 15.77 -2.00 18.88
N GLU A 739 15.54 -3.22 19.36
CA GLU A 739 15.97 -4.46 18.71
C GLU A 739 14.74 -5.30 18.36
N VAL A 740 14.76 -5.94 17.18
CA VAL A 740 13.77 -6.90 16.71
C VAL A 740 14.38 -8.28 16.86
N VAL A 741 13.97 -9.00 17.90
CA VAL A 741 14.32 -10.42 18.06
C VAL A 741 13.49 -11.24 17.09
N GLN A 742 14.15 -11.91 16.13
CA GLN A 742 13.49 -12.76 15.16
C GLN A 742 13.69 -14.23 15.52
N LEU A 743 12.60 -14.99 15.56
CA LEU A 743 12.59 -16.42 15.87
C LEU A 743 12.16 -17.20 14.63
N TYR A 744 13.07 -18.03 14.15
CA TYR A 744 12.82 -18.96 13.07
C TYR A 744 12.76 -20.41 13.56
N VAL A 745 11.96 -21.23 12.87
CA VAL A 745 11.91 -22.67 13.08
C VAL A 745 12.42 -23.39 11.83
N ALA A 746 13.28 -24.39 12.02
CA ALA A 746 13.75 -25.27 10.97
C ALA A 746 13.35 -26.72 11.24
N ASP A 747 12.76 -27.35 10.23
CA ASP A 747 12.45 -28.78 10.22
C ASP A 747 13.44 -29.50 9.30
N LYS A 748 14.35 -30.27 9.89
CA LYS A 748 15.43 -30.96 9.16
C LYS A 748 14.97 -32.30 8.58
N THR A 749 13.85 -32.84 9.05
CA THR A 749 13.44 -34.22 8.75
C THR A 749 11.95 -34.25 8.43
N SER A 750 11.59 -33.64 7.30
CA SER A 750 10.21 -33.54 6.81
C SER A 750 9.98 -34.48 5.63
N THR A 751 8.78 -35.06 5.54
CA THR A 751 8.36 -35.88 4.39
C THR A 751 8.19 -35.09 3.09
N VAL A 752 8.04 -33.76 3.19
CA VAL A 752 7.98 -32.85 2.05
C VAL A 752 9.15 -31.86 2.03
N PRO A 753 9.54 -31.30 0.87
CA PRO A 753 10.49 -30.20 0.82
C PRO A 753 9.96 -28.99 1.60
N ARG A 754 10.76 -28.48 2.54
CA ARG A 754 10.49 -27.27 3.31
C ARG A 754 11.57 -26.20 3.11
N PRO A 755 11.26 -24.92 3.38
CA PRO A 755 12.26 -23.87 3.57
C PRO A 755 13.31 -24.29 4.60
N LEU A 756 14.53 -23.73 4.51
CA LEU A 756 15.59 -24.08 5.47
C LEU A 756 15.26 -23.64 6.89
N LYS A 757 14.50 -22.54 7.00
CA LYS A 757 13.90 -22.01 8.22
C LYS A 757 12.73 -21.09 7.84
N GLU A 758 11.80 -20.90 8.75
CA GLU A 758 10.61 -20.05 8.58
C GLU A 758 10.45 -19.14 9.79
N LEU A 759 10.15 -17.85 9.59
CA LEU A 759 9.81 -16.93 10.68
C LEU A 759 8.51 -17.41 11.34
N LYS A 760 8.54 -17.62 12.66
CA LYS A 760 7.38 -18.07 13.44
C LYS A 760 7.08 -17.20 14.67
N ALA A 761 7.98 -16.29 15.04
CA ALA A 761 7.70 -15.23 15.99
C ALA A 761 8.72 -14.10 15.86
N PHE A 762 8.35 -12.91 16.32
CA PHE A 762 9.25 -11.80 16.52
C PHE A 762 8.77 -10.91 17.65
N LYS A 763 9.68 -10.16 18.26
CA LYS A 763 9.34 -9.12 19.24
C LYS A 763 10.30 -7.95 19.11
N LYS A 764 9.75 -6.74 18.93
CA LYS A 764 10.48 -5.49 19.05
C LYS A 764 10.53 -5.05 20.51
N VAL A 765 11.71 -4.65 20.99
CA VAL A 765 11.92 -4.19 22.36
C VAL A 765 12.87 -2.98 22.41
N TRP A 766 12.52 -1.96 23.20
CA TRP A 766 13.45 -0.89 23.54
C TRP A 766 14.36 -1.33 24.68
N ILE A 767 15.67 -1.19 24.53
CA ILE A 767 16.65 -1.52 25.58
C ILE A 767 17.58 -0.32 25.78
N ASP A 768 17.60 0.24 26.99
CA ASP A 768 18.53 1.31 27.36
C ASP A 768 19.99 0.84 27.29
N ALA A 769 20.91 1.78 27.09
CA ALA A 769 22.35 1.52 27.05
C ALA A 769 22.82 0.72 28.29
N GLY A 770 23.55 -0.38 28.05
CA GLY A 770 24.07 -1.25 29.10
C GLY A 770 23.03 -2.06 29.88
N LYS A 771 21.75 -2.07 29.43
CA LYS A 771 20.68 -2.87 30.06
C LYS A 771 20.41 -4.14 29.28
N SER A 772 19.78 -5.10 29.97
CA SER A 772 19.33 -6.37 29.42
C SER A 772 17.82 -6.54 29.62
N GLN A 773 17.16 -7.20 28.68
CA GLN A 773 15.77 -7.62 28.79
C GLN A 773 15.60 -9.08 28.40
N LYS A 774 14.76 -9.80 29.13
CA LYS A 774 14.30 -11.14 28.75
C LYS A 774 13.13 -11.01 27.78
N VAL A 775 13.32 -11.50 26.56
CA VAL A 775 12.29 -11.54 25.51
C VAL A 775 11.68 -12.93 25.50
N THR A 776 10.36 -13.03 25.59
CA THR A 776 9.62 -14.30 25.53
C THR A 776 8.65 -14.28 24.36
N MET A 777 8.66 -15.34 23.56
CA MET A 777 7.82 -15.51 22.37
C MET A 777 7.13 -16.88 22.43
N PRO A 778 5.80 -16.92 22.51
CA PRO A 778 5.05 -18.17 22.47
C PRO A 778 5.00 -18.71 21.04
N LEU A 779 5.13 -20.03 20.90
CA LEU A 779 4.95 -20.78 19.66
C LEU A 779 3.80 -21.77 19.83
N ASP A 780 3.10 -22.06 18.74
CA ASP A 780 1.94 -22.94 18.72
C ASP A 780 1.99 -23.95 17.57
N LYS A 781 0.87 -24.62 17.29
CA LYS A 781 0.73 -25.61 16.21
C LYS A 781 1.22 -25.13 14.84
N TYR A 782 1.13 -23.84 14.51
CA TYR A 782 1.60 -23.29 13.24
C TYR A 782 3.14 -23.31 13.11
N ALA A 783 3.85 -23.27 14.24
CA ALA A 783 5.31 -23.21 14.25
C ALA A 783 5.95 -24.47 13.68
N LEU A 784 5.32 -25.64 13.90
CA LEU A 784 5.86 -26.95 13.55
C LEU A 784 5.16 -27.62 12.37
N SER A 785 4.04 -27.04 11.90
CA SER A 785 3.22 -27.64 10.84
C SER A 785 3.60 -27.18 9.42
N PHE A 786 3.27 -28.02 8.44
CA PHE A 786 3.13 -27.68 7.02
C PHE A 786 1.76 -28.17 6.51
N TRP A 787 1.28 -27.71 5.35
CA TRP A 787 0.03 -28.19 4.78
C TRP A 787 0.26 -29.49 3.99
N SER A 788 -0.35 -30.59 4.45
CA SER A 788 -0.33 -31.87 3.75
C SER A 788 -1.51 -31.97 2.79
N GLU A 789 -1.23 -31.99 1.48
CA GLU A 789 -2.24 -32.21 0.44
C GLU A 789 -2.79 -33.64 0.43
N VAL A 790 -2.07 -34.59 1.05
CA VAL A 790 -2.56 -35.98 1.21
C VAL A 790 -3.63 -36.05 2.29
N GLU A 791 -3.42 -35.34 3.40
CA GLU A 791 -4.36 -35.32 4.53
C GLU A 791 -5.45 -34.24 4.40
N CYS A 792 -5.27 -33.31 3.46
CA CYS A 792 -6.03 -32.05 3.34
C CYS A 792 -6.11 -31.31 4.68
N LYS A 793 -4.98 -31.28 5.40
CA LYS A 793 -4.83 -30.73 6.75
C LYS A 793 -3.43 -30.17 6.96
N TRP A 794 -3.30 -29.27 7.93
CA TRP A 794 -2.00 -28.99 8.51
C TRP A 794 -1.49 -30.23 9.24
N LEU A 795 -0.22 -30.58 9.03
CA LEU A 795 0.45 -31.72 9.62
C LEU A 795 1.73 -31.24 10.32
N ALA A 796 1.86 -31.57 11.60
CA ALA A 796 3.12 -31.52 12.32
C ALA A 796 3.65 -32.94 12.50
N GLU A 797 4.87 -33.21 12.03
CA GLU A 797 5.52 -34.51 12.14
C GLU A 797 6.36 -34.57 13.43
N ALA A 798 6.23 -35.66 14.18
CA ALA A 798 7.08 -35.91 15.34
C ALA A 798 8.53 -35.98 14.91
N GLY A 799 9.40 -35.41 15.73
CA GLY A 799 10.81 -35.29 15.40
C GLY A 799 11.45 -34.06 16.02
N VAL A 800 12.70 -33.84 15.67
CA VAL A 800 13.50 -32.74 16.19
C VAL A 800 13.45 -31.56 15.24
N PHE A 801 13.02 -30.43 15.77
CA PHE A 801 13.08 -29.12 15.13
C PHE A 801 14.20 -28.29 15.75
N GLU A 802 14.68 -27.29 15.01
CA GLU A 802 15.59 -26.28 15.53
C GLU A 802 14.85 -24.95 15.69
N VAL A 803 14.96 -24.36 16.88
CA VAL A 803 14.59 -22.97 17.16
C VAL A 803 15.84 -22.12 16.98
N ILE A 804 15.73 -21.07 16.19
CA ILE A 804 16.84 -20.22 15.77
C ILE A 804 16.48 -18.77 16.14
N ILE A 805 17.28 -18.16 17.00
CA ILE A 805 17.24 -16.71 17.23
C ILE A 805 18.22 -16.07 16.26
N ALA A 806 17.76 -15.05 15.54
CA ALA A 806 18.56 -14.32 14.57
C ALA A 806 18.23 -12.83 14.56
N ARG A 807 19.15 -12.03 14.01
CA ARG A 807 18.95 -10.58 13.77
C ARG A 807 18.31 -10.30 12.40
N SER A 808 18.37 -11.27 11.48
CA SER A 808 17.72 -11.26 10.17
C SER A 808 17.63 -12.70 9.63
N SER A 809 17.09 -12.89 8.43
CA SER A 809 17.13 -14.19 7.75
C SER A 809 18.52 -14.58 7.21
N ASP A 810 19.48 -13.64 7.16
CA ASP A 810 20.85 -13.94 6.74
C ASP A 810 21.42 -15.08 7.60
N PRO A 811 21.92 -16.18 7.00
CA PRO A 811 22.58 -17.25 7.75
C PRO A 811 23.72 -16.79 8.67
N ARG A 812 24.34 -15.64 8.38
CA ARG A 812 25.40 -15.01 9.20
C ARG A 812 24.88 -14.29 10.44
N ASP A 813 23.59 -13.95 10.45
CA ASP A 813 22.93 -13.21 11.53
C ASP A 813 22.23 -14.12 12.55
N GLU A 814 22.36 -15.43 12.39
CA GLU A 814 21.91 -16.42 13.38
C GLU A 814 22.81 -16.37 14.61
N VAL A 815 22.22 -16.13 15.78
CA VAL A 815 22.98 -15.90 17.02
C VAL A 815 22.93 -17.10 17.97
N LEU A 816 21.76 -17.72 18.14
CA LEU A 816 21.56 -18.84 19.07
C LEU A 816 20.64 -19.88 18.45
N ARG A 817 20.91 -21.15 18.75
CA ARG A 817 20.15 -22.30 18.25
C ARG A 817 19.88 -23.28 19.39
N ALA A 818 18.67 -23.81 19.44
CA ALA A 818 18.28 -24.85 20.38
C ALA A 818 17.39 -25.89 19.68
N LYS A 819 17.35 -27.11 20.23
CA LYS A 819 16.52 -28.20 19.71
C LYS A 819 15.22 -28.29 20.52
N VAL A 820 14.14 -28.65 19.83
CA VAL A 820 12.86 -29.03 20.44
C VAL A 820 12.34 -30.28 19.75
N GLU A 821 11.94 -31.28 20.52
CA GLU A 821 11.35 -32.53 20.02
C GLU A 821 9.83 -32.47 20.11
N LEU A 822 9.13 -32.54 18.98
CA LEU A 822 7.70 -32.80 18.95
C LEU A 822 7.48 -34.30 19.18
N VAL A 823 6.78 -34.66 20.26
CA VAL A 823 6.69 -36.06 20.70
C VAL A 823 5.76 -36.93 19.85
N LYS A 824 4.83 -36.34 19.10
CA LYS A 824 3.78 -37.06 18.37
C LYS A 824 3.29 -36.29 17.16
N ASN A 825 3.07 -37.01 16.05
CA ASN A 825 2.42 -36.44 14.86
C ASN A 825 1.00 -36.00 15.22
N PHE A 826 0.56 -34.89 14.66
CA PHE A 826 -0.84 -34.50 14.70
C PHE A 826 -1.23 -33.71 13.46
N THR A 827 -2.51 -33.82 13.10
CA THR A 827 -3.12 -33.04 12.02
C THR A 827 -4.16 -32.09 12.57
N TRP A 828 -4.32 -30.93 11.94
CA TRP A 828 -5.35 -29.96 12.33
C TRP A 828 -5.87 -29.14 11.14
N ASN A 829 -7.05 -28.58 11.32
CA ASN A 829 -7.69 -27.60 10.43
C ASN A 829 -8.14 -26.39 11.25
N GLY A 830 -8.51 -25.31 10.57
CA GLY A 830 -9.06 -24.11 11.18
C GLY A 830 -8.03 -23.14 11.73
N VAL A 831 -8.38 -22.42 12.79
CA VAL A 831 -7.54 -21.38 13.42
C VAL A 831 -6.95 -21.83 14.75
#